data_AF-A0A6A1V1W2-F1
#
_entry.id   AF-A0A6A1V1W2-F1
#
_cell.length_a   1.000
_cell.length_b   1.000
_cell.length_c   1.000
_cell.angle_alpha   90.00
_cell.angle_beta   90.00
_cell.angle_gamma   90.00
#
_symmetry.space_group_name_H-M   'P 1'
#
loop_
_entity.id
_entity.type
_entity.pdbx_description
1 polymer ?
#
loop_
_entity_poly.entity_id
_entity_poly.type
_entity_poly.pdbx_seq_one_letter_code
_entity_poly.pdbx_strand_id
1 'polypeptide(L)'
;MTGKSRGSLLRASKGIAVNAQATLLCLMLLQFLNQPLLLFLYPYEVKWPSQKTQSGVGLARRRGRRCQDVIGSDMVAVSHVCKFRWLSDGRTNMGKITNFKSTVRNFKALRPQKSAVRNNYLTVTEPSWRQRNPPRVPNLIGGRFVDSQSFTSIDVLNPATQLVVSQVPLTTNEEFKAAVFAAKRAFPVWRKTPIATRQRIMFKFQELIRRDIDKLARNITSEHGKTLKDAYSDVLRGLEEVEHACGLATLQMGEFVSNVSNGIDSYSMREPLGVCAGICHFDFPAMIPLWMFPVSVTCGNTFILKPSEKDPGAAVMLSELAVEAGLPNGVLNIVHGTNDIVNSICDDDDIKAISIVSPNTAGAYVYTRASAKGKRIQSNVGAKNHAVVMPDASVDATLNALVAAGFGAAGQKCMALNTVVFVGGLNPWEDKLVERAKAIKVNAGTEPDADIGPVISKQAKEQLCRLIQTGVDTGAKLILDGRNIVVPGYEHGCFIGPTILSNVTTNMECYKEEVFGPVLLCMQAASIEEAIDIVNRHKYSNGASIFTTSGVAARKFQTEIEVGQVGINVPISAPLPFSSFTSCRPSFAGDLNFDGKAGVQFYTHIKTVTQQWKDLLDSSGASVAMPSPRTSASGREVSRSNRRFMEEYYFPGNLAQELSRVQNLIGGAFVDSQSPDSIDVINPATQEVVSQVPLTTNEEFKAAVSAAKQAFSSWRSTPVTARQRIMFKLQELIRRDIDKLALNITTEQGKTLKDAHGDVFRGLEVVEHACGMATLQMGEYVSNVSNGVDTYSLREPLGVCAGICPFNFPAMIPLWMFPVAVTCGNTFVLKPSEKDPGASIMLAELAMEAGLPNGVLNIVHGTNDIVNAICDDEDIRAVSFVGSNTAGMHIYGRASAKGKRVQSNMGAKNHAIVMPDAHVDATLNAIAAAGFGAAGQRCMALSTVVFVGGLKSWENKLLERAKALKVNAGTEPDADLGPVISKQAKERIYRLVQSGVESGARLLLDGRNIEVPGYEHGNFIGPTILSDVRANMECYEEEIFGPVLLCMEADSLEEAINIVNKNKYGNGASIFTTSGVAARKFQTEIEAGQVGINVPIPVPLPFFSFTGSKASFAGDLNFYGKAGVNFCTQIKTVTQQWKDLPGGTGVNLAMPTSQK
;
A
#
# COMPACT_ATOMS: atom_id res chain seq x y z
N MET A 1 6.63 -41.35 54.78
CA MET A 1 7.84 -40.66 55.28
C MET A 1 7.91 -39.34 54.49
N THR A 2 7.65 -38.11 54.98
CA THR A 2 8.11 -37.32 56.16
C THR A 2 9.55 -36.78 56.03
N GLY A 3 9.86 -35.47 56.10
CA GLY A 3 9.02 -34.25 55.98
C GLY A 3 9.48 -33.01 56.81
N LYS A 4 9.20 -31.77 56.33
CA LYS A 4 9.34 -30.44 57.01
C LYS A 4 10.81 -29.99 57.31
N SER A 5 11.16 -28.74 57.69
CA SER A 5 10.39 -27.55 58.16
C SER A 5 11.13 -26.18 58.08
N ARG A 6 10.37 -25.05 58.00
CA ARG A 6 10.59 -23.67 58.57
C ARG A 6 11.84 -22.83 58.14
N GLY A 7 11.86 -21.49 58.23
CA GLY A 7 10.87 -20.44 58.64
C GLY A 7 11.41 -19.00 58.37
N SER A 8 10.60 -17.96 58.09
CA SER A 8 9.90 -17.01 59.04
C SER A 8 10.76 -15.81 59.53
N LEU A 9 10.31 -14.54 59.70
CA LEU A 9 9.01 -13.83 59.51
C LEU A 9 9.19 -12.26 59.56
N LEU A 10 8.10 -11.46 59.46
CA LEU A 10 8.06 -9.97 59.53
C LEU A 10 8.12 -9.43 61.01
N ARG A 11 8.13 -8.12 61.41
CA ARG A 11 7.39 -6.92 60.93
C ARG A 11 7.74 -5.59 61.69
N ALA A 12 7.61 -4.43 60.99
CA ALA A 12 7.13 -3.07 61.43
C ALA A 12 7.86 -2.15 62.48
N SER A 13 8.16 -0.89 62.09
CA SER A 13 7.41 0.37 62.48
C SER A 13 8.25 1.66 62.74
N LYS A 14 7.57 2.83 62.60
CA LYS A 14 7.94 4.24 62.98
C LYS A 14 8.95 5.03 62.11
N GLY A 15 8.86 6.37 62.21
CA GLY A 15 9.70 7.43 61.60
C GLY A 15 9.18 8.84 61.98
N ILE A 16 9.86 9.94 61.60
CA ILE A 16 9.37 11.35 61.64
C ILE A 16 10.32 12.34 60.92
N ALA A 17 9.74 13.24 60.11
CA ALA A 17 9.97 14.69 59.82
C ALA A 17 11.26 15.47 60.29
N VAL A 18 11.72 16.61 59.69
CA VAL A 18 11.33 17.40 58.47
C VAL A 18 12.29 18.57 58.09
N ASN A 19 12.29 18.99 56.79
CA ASN A 19 12.60 20.31 56.16
C ASN A 19 14.00 20.97 55.89
N ALA A 20 14.08 21.53 54.66
CA ALA A 20 14.56 22.89 54.23
C ALA A 20 16.07 23.25 54.17
N GLN A 21 16.59 24.05 53.20
CA GLN A 21 16.13 24.36 51.82
C GLN A 21 17.29 24.89 50.93
N ALA A 22 17.01 25.02 49.62
CA ALA A 22 17.85 25.37 48.46
C ALA A 22 18.84 26.56 48.51
N THR A 23 19.89 26.49 47.67
CA THR A 23 20.38 27.57 46.75
C THR A 23 21.37 26.96 45.72
N LEU A 24 21.60 27.67 44.60
CA LEU A 24 22.70 27.48 43.60
C LEU A 24 22.60 26.38 42.52
N LEU A 25 21.59 26.45 41.63
CA LEU A 25 21.67 25.79 40.30
C LEU A 25 20.85 26.55 39.22
N CYS A 26 21.34 27.71 38.75
CA CYS A 26 20.54 28.61 37.90
C CYS A 26 21.35 29.47 36.90
N LEU A 27 22.34 28.90 36.19
CA LEU A 27 23.26 29.73 35.36
C LEU A 27 23.81 29.12 34.04
N MET A 28 23.27 28.01 33.52
CA MET A 28 23.76 27.39 32.25
C MET A 28 22.68 26.91 31.25
N LEU A 29 21.46 27.44 31.31
CA LEU A 29 20.37 27.11 30.34
C LEU A 29 19.63 28.36 29.82
N LEU A 30 20.38 29.33 29.29
CA LEU A 30 19.83 30.51 28.60
C LEU A 30 20.64 30.91 27.35
N GLN A 31 20.51 30.10 26.29
CA GLN A 31 20.59 30.53 24.89
C GLN A 31 19.90 29.47 24.01
N PHE A 32 19.43 29.86 22.82
CA PHE A 32 18.58 29.08 21.90
C PHE A 32 17.18 28.67 22.43
N LEU A 33 16.25 29.63 22.41
CA LEU A 33 14.90 29.47 21.85
C LEU A 33 14.24 30.86 21.74
N ASN A 34 13.93 31.33 20.52
CA ASN A 34 13.31 32.64 20.32
C ASN A 34 12.51 32.76 19.01
N GLN A 35 11.34 32.12 18.95
CA GLN A 35 10.17 32.45 18.10
C GLN A 35 8.93 31.81 18.77
N PRO A 36 7.74 32.44 18.79
CA PRO A 36 6.59 31.95 19.55
C PRO A 36 5.65 31.05 18.72
N LEU A 37 5.10 30.02 19.37
CA LEU A 37 3.98 29.22 18.87
C LEU A 37 2.82 29.32 19.86
N LEU A 38 1.68 29.88 19.42
CA LEU A 38 0.46 29.97 20.23
C LEU A 38 -0.30 28.64 20.23
N LEU A 39 -0.52 28.09 21.41
CA LEU A 39 -1.47 27.00 21.67
C LEU A 39 -2.47 27.42 22.74
N PHE A 40 -3.75 27.42 22.39
CA PHE A 40 -4.85 27.65 23.33
C PHE A 40 -5.30 26.33 23.95
N LEU A 41 -5.19 26.23 25.28
CA LEU A 41 -5.94 25.27 26.10
C LEU A 41 -6.45 25.99 27.35
N TYR A 42 -7.76 25.92 27.58
CA TYR A 42 -8.41 26.42 28.80
C TYR A 42 -9.28 25.29 29.37
N PRO A 43 -9.01 24.81 30.60
CA PRO A 43 -9.91 23.91 31.31
C PRO A 43 -11.00 24.70 32.04
N TYR A 44 -12.16 24.07 32.27
CA TYR A 44 -13.17 24.56 33.20
C TYR A 44 -13.74 23.38 34.02
N GLU A 45 -13.34 23.29 35.29
CA GLU A 45 -14.07 22.55 36.32
C GLU A 45 -14.69 23.56 37.30
N VAL A 46 -16.00 23.48 37.54
CA VAL A 46 -16.62 23.99 38.76
C VAL A 46 -17.64 22.97 39.26
N LYS A 47 -17.55 22.60 40.53
CA LYS A 47 -18.37 21.57 41.18
C LYS A 47 -19.78 22.08 41.47
N TRP A 48 -20.76 21.17 41.53
CA TRP A 48 -22.02 21.37 42.26
C TRP A 48 -22.23 20.24 43.29
N PRO A 49 -22.93 20.51 44.41
CA PRO A 49 -22.97 19.61 45.58
C PRO A 49 -24.06 18.52 45.49
N SER A 50 -24.17 17.74 46.57
CA SER A 50 -24.74 16.39 46.59
C SER A 50 -26.17 16.25 47.14
N GLN A 51 -26.82 15.17 46.68
CA GLN A 51 -27.87 14.36 47.35
C GLN A 51 -29.32 14.85 47.46
N LYS A 52 -30.23 13.93 47.05
CA LYS A 52 -31.59 13.67 47.58
C LYS A 52 -32.68 14.73 47.27
N THR A 53 -33.96 14.40 47.03
CA THR A 53 -34.65 13.08 46.92
C THR A 53 -35.93 13.18 46.07
N GLN A 54 -36.38 12.02 45.56
CA GLN A 54 -37.78 11.63 45.27
C GLN A 54 -38.77 12.59 44.56
N SER A 55 -39.31 12.07 43.43
CA SER A 55 -40.72 12.16 43.00
C SER A 55 -41.32 13.53 42.60
N GLY A 56 -42.26 13.52 41.64
CA GLY A 56 -42.96 14.76 41.24
C GLY A 56 -43.59 14.73 39.85
N VAL A 57 -44.66 13.95 39.68
CA VAL A 57 -45.61 14.00 38.55
C VAL A 57 -46.03 15.44 38.21
N GLY A 58 -46.19 15.81 36.91
CA GLY A 58 -46.94 17.05 36.61
C GLY A 58 -46.92 17.65 35.20
N LEU A 59 -47.54 16.97 34.22
CA LEU A 59 -48.40 17.49 33.12
C LEU A 59 -48.25 18.89 32.45
N ALA A 60 -48.78 18.93 31.21
CA ALA A 60 -49.41 20.08 30.51
C ALA A 60 -48.51 21.26 30.07
N ARG A 61 -48.22 21.41 28.77
CA ARG A 61 -49.12 21.93 27.69
C ARG A 61 -49.58 23.40 27.87
N ARG A 62 -48.93 24.33 27.17
CA ARG A 62 -49.47 25.14 26.03
C ARG A 62 -48.36 26.09 25.50
N ARG A 63 -48.05 26.09 24.19
CA ARG A 63 -48.61 26.99 23.14
C ARG A 63 -48.68 28.46 23.60
N GLY A 64 -48.01 29.47 23.04
CA GLY A 64 -47.19 29.59 21.81
C GLY A 64 -47.23 31.03 21.25
N ARG A 65 -46.52 31.28 20.13
CA ARG A 65 -46.43 32.54 19.34
C ARG A 65 -45.57 33.64 20.02
N ARG A 66 -44.55 34.21 19.35
CA ARG A 66 -44.54 35.22 18.25
C ARG A 66 -45.15 36.57 18.70
N CYS A 67 -44.55 37.74 18.47
CA CYS A 67 -43.44 38.09 17.57
C CYS A 67 -42.67 39.38 18.01
N GLN A 68 -41.40 39.49 17.55
CA GLN A 68 -40.71 40.70 17.02
C GLN A 68 -40.57 42.04 17.79
N ASP A 69 -39.29 42.46 17.89
CA ASP A 69 -38.71 43.80 17.62
C ASP A 69 -39.17 45.00 18.52
N VAL A 70 -38.53 46.19 18.60
CA VAL A 70 -37.45 46.90 17.87
C VAL A 70 -36.71 47.91 18.81
N ILE A 71 -35.51 48.44 18.42
CA ILE A 71 -34.79 49.64 18.98
C ILE A 71 -34.18 49.41 20.40
N GLY A 72 -33.04 49.96 20.86
CA GLY A 72 -32.05 50.99 20.42
C GLY A 72 -31.65 51.84 21.66
N SER A 73 -30.47 52.44 21.87
CA SER A 73 -29.38 52.94 20.99
C SER A 73 -28.08 53.12 21.81
N ASP A 74 -26.92 53.44 21.18
CA ASP A 74 -25.98 54.52 21.61
C ASP A 74 -24.68 54.62 20.77
N MET A 75 -23.87 55.65 21.06
CA MET A 75 -22.76 56.22 20.26
C MET A 75 -21.55 56.58 21.18
N VAL A 76 -20.35 57.03 20.76
CA VAL A 76 -19.89 57.71 19.53
C VAL A 76 -18.52 57.14 19.05
N ALA A 77 -18.25 57.32 17.76
CA ALA A 77 -17.07 56.93 16.99
C ALA A 77 -15.84 57.88 17.04
N VAL A 78 -14.68 57.36 16.61
CA VAL A 78 -13.65 58.07 15.82
C VAL A 78 -13.20 57.14 14.67
N SER A 79 -12.71 57.68 13.55
CA SER A 79 -12.47 56.90 12.31
C SER A 79 -11.10 57.18 11.67
N HIS A 80 -10.72 56.37 10.67
CA HIS A 80 -10.07 56.84 9.44
C HIS A 80 -10.58 56.04 8.22
N VAL A 81 -10.44 56.60 7.01
CA VAL A 81 -11.32 56.31 5.86
C VAL A 81 -10.61 56.39 4.51
N CYS A 82 -10.92 55.44 3.61
CA CYS A 82 -10.95 55.59 2.14
C CYS A 82 -11.72 54.39 1.56
N LYS A 83 -13.04 54.41 1.26
CA LYS A 83 -13.80 55.20 0.28
C LYS A 83 -13.18 55.23 -1.12
N PHE A 84 -13.90 55.12 -2.24
CA PHE A 84 -15.26 54.64 -2.63
C PHE A 84 -15.49 55.26 -4.03
N ARG A 85 -15.93 54.48 -5.04
CA ARG A 85 -17.14 54.80 -5.84
C ARG A 85 -17.39 53.80 -6.97
N TRP A 86 -18.66 53.45 -7.11
CA TRP A 86 -19.30 53.26 -8.41
C TRP A 86 -20.12 54.53 -8.71
N LEU A 87 -20.26 54.87 -9.98
CA LEU A 87 -21.24 55.84 -10.49
C LEU A 87 -21.75 55.33 -11.83
N SER A 88 -23.05 55.48 -12.07
CA SER A 88 -23.73 55.10 -13.30
C SER A 88 -24.34 56.33 -13.94
N ASP A 89 -23.99 56.64 -15.19
CA ASP A 89 -24.95 57.24 -16.13
C ASP A 89 -24.51 57.24 -17.60
N GLY A 90 -25.49 57.33 -18.50
CA GLY A 90 -25.36 58.11 -19.74
C GLY A 90 -24.75 57.51 -21.03
N ARG A 91 -25.62 57.35 -22.05
CA ARG A 91 -25.40 57.67 -23.49
C ARG A 91 -24.52 56.77 -24.38
N THR A 92 -25.22 55.87 -25.10
CA THR A 92 -25.25 55.76 -26.59
C THR A 92 -24.02 56.12 -27.45
N ASN A 93 -23.59 55.17 -28.30
CA ASN A 93 -23.64 55.38 -29.76
C ASN A 93 -23.63 54.07 -30.58
N MET A 94 -23.94 54.13 -31.89
CA MET A 94 -24.03 52.97 -32.80
C MET A 94 -22.95 52.95 -33.91
N GLY A 95 -22.59 51.74 -34.37
CA GLY A 95 -22.05 51.42 -35.70
C GLY A 95 -22.15 49.90 -35.92
N LYS A 96 -23.04 49.36 -36.77
CA LYS A 96 -22.93 49.17 -38.25
C LYS A 96 -21.67 48.37 -38.61
N ILE A 97 -21.68 47.26 -39.38
CA ILE A 97 -22.27 46.97 -40.72
C ILE A 97 -22.50 45.42 -40.81
N THR A 98 -23.72 44.87 -40.92
CA THR A 98 -24.42 44.34 -42.14
C THR A 98 -23.65 43.30 -43.01
N ASN A 99 -24.23 42.27 -43.67
CA ASN A 99 -25.64 41.94 -43.99
C ASN A 99 -25.86 40.46 -44.43
N PHE A 100 -27.11 40.13 -44.85
CA PHE A 100 -27.63 38.87 -45.44
C PHE A 100 -27.82 37.68 -44.46
N LYS A 101 -29.02 37.07 -44.25
CA LYS A 101 -30.24 36.74 -45.05
C LYS A 101 -30.04 35.60 -46.06
N SER A 102 -30.96 34.63 -46.20
CA SER A 102 -32.14 34.19 -45.39
C SER A 102 -32.57 32.77 -45.90
N THR A 103 -33.62 32.05 -45.48
CA THR A 103 -34.91 32.25 -44.75
C THR A 103 -35.36 30.84 -44.24
N VAL A 104 -36.53 30.45 -43.68
CA VAL A 104 -37.87 31.02 -43.36
C VAL A 104 -38.49 30.21 -42.19
N ARG A 105 -39.15 30.88 -41.23
CA ARG A 105 -40.40 30.46 -40.49
C ARG A 105 -40.37 29.19 -39.61
N ASN A 106 -41.18 29.02 -38.56
CA ASN A 106 -42.26 29.85 -37.98
C ASN A 106 -42.48 29.53 -36.46
N PHE A 107 -42.85 30.54 -35.66
CA PHE A 107 -43.70 30.57 -34.43
C PHE A 107 -43.78 29.40 -33.40
N LYS A 108 -44.10 29.59 -32.11
CA LYS A 108 -44.57 30.77 -31.33
C LYS A 108 -44.13 30.62 -29.86
N ALA A 109 -44.08 31.73 -29.11
CA ALA A 109 -43.87 31.71 -27.66
C ALA A 109 -45.12 32.17 -26.89
N LEU A 110 -45.25 31.78 -25.60
CA LEU A 110 -45.82 32.56 -24.48
C LEU A 110 -45.78 31.76 -23.16
N ARG A 111 -45.52 32.44 -22.02
CA ARG A 111 -45.85 31.94 -20.66
C ARG A 111 -47.33 32.29 -20.36
N PRO A 112 -48.01 31.61 -19.42
CA PRO A 112 -48.20 32.27 -18.12
C PRO A 112 -48.42 31.35 -16.88
N GLN A 113 -48.58 32.03 -15.74
CA GLN A 113 -49.29 31.64 -14.49
C GLN A 113 -48.71 30.59 -13.53
N LYS A 114 -48.81 30.95 -12.23
CA LYS A 114 -48.68 30.05 -11.07
C LYS A 114 -50.05 29.44 -10.79
N SER A 115 -50.11 28.12 -10.61
CA SER A 115 -51.22 27.44 -9.94
C SER A 115 -50.65 26.55 -8.82
N ALA A 116 -51.44 26.34 -7.76
CA ALA A 116 -50.99 25.58 -6.60
C ALA A 116 -51.09 24.07 -6.86
N VAL A 117 -49.97 23.46 -7.27
CA VAL A 117 -49.88 22.00 -7.41
C VAL A 117 -49.92 21.35 -6.02
N ARG A 118 -50.99 20.59 -5.75
CA ARG A 118 -51.05 19.68 -4.59
C ARG A 118 -50.00 18.58 -4.77
N ASN A 119 -49.43 18.10 -3.65
CA ASN A 119 -48.61 16.89 -3.65
C ASN A 119 -49.46 15.67 -4.03
N ASN A 120 -49.52 15.33 -5.32
CA ASN A 120 -49.80 13.98 -5.74
C ASN A 120 -48.52 13.17 -5.53
N TYR A 121 -48.50 12.32 -4.51
CA TYR A 121 -47.54 11.23 -4.45
C TYR A 121 -47.79 10.33 -5.66
N LEU A 122 -46.86 10.32 -6.61
CA LEU A 122 -46.82 9.27 -7.62
C LEU A 122 -46.53 7.96 -6.89
N THR A 123 -47.51 7.05 -6.89
CA THR A 123 -47.29 5.65 -6.51
C THR A 123 -46.23 5.07 -7.43
N VAL A 124 -45.02 4.88 -6.91
CA VAL A 124 -43.95 4.18 -7.62
C VAL A 124 -44.41 2.75 -7.84
N THR A 125 -44.81 2.42 -9.07
CA THR A 125 -44.99 1.03 -9.50
C THR A 125 -43.69 0.28 -9.28
N GLU A 126 -43.73 -0.89 -8.65
CA GLU A 126 -42.52 -1.65 -8.37
C GLU A 126 -41.73 -1.96 -9.65
N PRO A 127 -40.39 -2.03 -9.60
CA PRO A 127 -39.57 -2.41 -10.75
C PRO A 127 -40.02 -3.75 -11.35
N SER A 128 -40.02 -3.84 -12.69
CA SER A 128 -40.46 -5.03 -13.44
C SER A 128 -39.78 -6.34 -13.03
N TRP A 129 -38.56 -6.27 -12.50
CA TRP A 129 -37.81 -7.42 -12.01
C TRP A 129 -38.34 -7.99 -10.68
N ARG A 130 -38.96 -7.16 -9.83
CA ARG A 130 -39.67 -7.57 -8.61
C ARG A 130 -41.06 -8.13 -8.88
N GLN A 131 -41.65 -7.80 -10.03
CA GLN A 131 -42.96 -8.29 -10.46
C GLN A 131 -42.93 -9.74 -10.98
N ARG A 132 -41.73 -10.33 -11.16
CA ARG A 132 -41.55 -11.75 -11.51
C ARG A 132 -41.64 -12.61 -10.25
N ASN A 133 -42.12 -13.85 -10.40
CA ASN A 133 -42.13 -14.83 -9.31
C ASN A 133 -41.54 -16.16 -9.80
N PRO A 134 -40.35 -16.59 -9.34
CA PRO A 134 -39.44 -15.85 -8.44
C PRO A 134 -38.91 -14.54 -9.08
N PRO A 135 -38.55 -13.53 -8.27
CA PRO A 135 -37.98 -12.29 -8.77
C PRO A 135 -36.59 -12.52 -9.38
N ARG A 136 -36.28 -11.83 -10.50
CA ARG A 136 -34.97 -11.93 -11.14
C ARG A 136 -34.09 -10.77 -10.69
N VAL A 137 -32.84 -11.05 -10.31
CA VAL A 137 -31.93 -10.04 -9.76
C VAL A 137 -31.34 -9.20 -10.90
N PRO A 138 -31.43 -7.85 -10.86
CA PRO A 138 -30.89 -7.00 -11.91
C PRO A 138 -29.39 -6.74 -11.74
N ASN A 139 -28.70 -6.45 -12.84
CA ASN A 139 -27.40 -5.76 -12.82
C ASN A 139 -27.61 -4.27 -12.54
N LEU A 140 -26.62 -3.58 -11.95
CA LEU A 140 -26.58 -2.11 -11.87
C LEU A 140 -25.51 -1.60 -12.83
N ILE A 141 -25.91 -0.96 -13.93
CA ILE A 141 -24.99 -0.48 -14.98
C ILE A 141 -25.27 1.01 -15.21
N GLY A 142 -24.26 1.86 -15.03
CA GLY A 142 -24.38 3.30 -15.31
C GLY A 142 -25.46 4.02 -14.49
N GLY A 143 -25.71 3.57 -13.25
CA GLY A 143 -26.77 4.11 -12.37
C GLY A 143 -28.19 3.70 -12.75
N ARG A 144 -28.38 2.61 -13.52
CA ARG A 144 -29.68 2.01 -13.82
C ARG A 144 -29.69 0.52 -13.53
N PHE A 145 -30.79 0.02 -12.99
CA PHE A 145 -31.05 -1.41 -12.91
C PHE A 145 -31.41 -1.96 -14.29
N VAL A 146 -30.77 -3.07 -14.66
CA VAL A 146 -30.86 -3.68 -15.99
C VAL A 146 -31.13 -5.18 -15.83
N ASP A 147 -32.26 -5.64 -16.35
CA ASP A 147 -32.53 -7.07 -16.54
C ASP A 147 -31.54 -7.61 -17.58
N SER A 148 -30.71 -8.60 -17.21
CA SER A 148 -29.74 -9.19 -18.14
C SER A 148 -30.42 -9.89 -19.32
N GLN A 149 -29.85 -9.70 -20.51
CA GLN A 149 -30.26 -10.35 -21.76
C GLN A 149 -29.90 -11.84 -21.80
N SER A 150 -29.04 -12.30 -20.89
CA SER A 150 -28.74 -13.72 -20.73
C SER A 150 -30.00 -14.51 -20.40
N PHE A 151 -30.21 -15.64 -21.07
CA PHE A 151 -31.27 -16.59 -20.75
C PHE A 151 -30.93 -17.51 -19.56
N THR A 152 -29.65 -17.55 -19.17
CA THR A 152 -29.16 -18.41 -18.07
C THR A 152 -29.19 -17.66 -16.75
N SER A 153 -29.63 -18.35 -15.70
CA SER A 153 -29.57 -17.88 -14.31
C SER A 153 -29.29 -19.03 -13.35
N ILE A 154 -28.81 -18.69 -12.17
CA ILE A 154 -28.72 -19.58 -11.00
C ILE A 154 -29.90 -19.28 -10.09
N ASP A 155 -30.52 -20.33 -9.55
CA ASP A 155 -31.58 -20.20 -8.54
C ASP A 155 -30.97 -19.89 -7.17
N VAL A 156 -31.42 -18.80 -6.56
CA VAL A 156 -31.10 -18.43 -5.17
C VAL A 156 -32.06 -19.18 -4.26
N LEU A 157 -31.54 -20.13 -3.49
CA LEU A 157 -32.34 -21.00 -2.62
C LEU A 157 -32.33 -20.51 -1.18
N ASN A 158 -33.50 -20.41 -0.54
CA ASN A 158 -33.57 -20.23 0.91
C ASN A 158 -33.01 -21.50 1.60
N PRO A 159 -31.96 -21.43 2.43
CA PRO A 159 -31.31 -22.65 2.91
C PRO A 159 -32.13 -23.43 3.96
N ALA A 160 -33.13 -22.81 4.59
CA ALA A 160 -34.03 -23.47 5.54
C ALA A 160 -35.18 -24.23 4.85
N THR A 161 -35.75 -23.70 3.76
CA THR A 161 -36.90 -24.30 3.06
C THR A 161 -36.54 -25.02 1.76
N GLN A 162 -35.36 -24.74 1.19
CA GLN A 162 -34.93 -25.17 -0.15
C GLN A 162 -35.79 -24.64 -1.31
N LEU A 163 -36.61 -23.61 -1.08
CA LEU A 163 -37.40 -22.94 -2.11
C LEU A 163 -36.57 -21.86 -2.82
N VAL A 164 -36.81 -21.67 -4.12
CA VAL A 164 -36.23 -20.58 -4.90
C VAL A 164 -36.85 -19.25 -4.45
N VAL A 165 -36.02 -18.32 -3.97
CA VAL A 165 -36.45 -16.98 -3.52
C VAL A 165 -36.09 -15.86 -4.50
N SER A 166 -35.08 -16.06 -5.34
CA SER A 166 -34.79 -15.18 -6.48
C SER A 166 -33.97 -15.92 -7.55
N GLN A 167 -33.74 -15.31 -8.70
CA GLN A 167 -32.89 -15.85 -9.77
C GLN A 167 -31.83 -14.85 -10.19
N VAL A 168 -30.55 -15.23 -10.09
CA VAL A 168 -29.42 -14.36 -10.44
C VAL A 168 -28.92 -14.66 -11.86
N PRO A 169 -28.81 -13.67 -12.76
CA PRO A 169 -28.40 -13.90 -14.14
C PRO A 169 -26.90 -14.19 -14.26
N LEU A 170 -26.53 -15.01 -15.25
CA LEU A 170 -25.15 -15.06 -15.74
C LEU A 170 -24.94 -13.92 -16.75
N THR A 171 -24.46 -12.77 -16.27
CA THR A 171 -24.24 -11.54 -17.05
C THR A 171 -23.41 -11.80 -18.31
N THR A 172 -23.75 -11.16 -19.43
CA THR A 172 -22.99 -11.32 -20.67
C THR A 172 -21.67 -10.53 -20.63
N ASN A 173 -20.68 -10.91 -21.44
CA ASN A 173 -19.43 -10.15 -21.54
C ASN A 173 -19.67 -8.72 -22.12
N GLU A 174 -20.76 -8.52 -22.86
CA GLU A 174 -21.17 -7.20 -23.36
C GLU A 174 -21.71 -6.31 -22.23
N GLU A 175 -22.53 -6.88 -21.34
CA GLU A 175 -23.04 -6.21 -20.13
C GLU A 175 -21.91 -5.89 -19.14
N PHE A 176 -20.95 -6.80 -18.98
CA PHE A 176 -19.72 -6.55 -18.22
C PHE A 176 -18.93 -5.36 -18.80
N LYS A 177 -18.66 -5.37 -20.12
CA LYS A 177 -17.97 -4.26 -20.79
C LYS A 177 -18.74 -2.95 -20.71
N ALA A 178 -20.08 -2.99 -20.71
CA ALA A 178 -20.90 -1.80 -20.48
C ALA A 178 -20.74 -1.24 -19.05
N ALA A 179 -20.57 -2.10 -18.03
CA ALA A 179 -20.25 -1.68 -16.66
C ALA A 179 -18.84 -1.07 -16.56
N VAL A 180 -17.83 -1.68 -17.18
CA VAL A 180 -16.45 -1.11 -17.28
C VAL A 180 -16.47 0.24 -17.97
N PHE A 181 -17.15 0.36 -19.10
CA PHE A 181 -17.28 1.61 -19.86
C PHE A 181 -17.99 2.71 -19.03
N ALA A 182 -19.05 2.35 -18.29
CA ALA A 182 -19.73 3.28 -17.39
C ALA A 182 -18.81 3.77 -16.25
N ALA A 183 -18.05 2.86 -15.63
CA ALA A 183 -17.08 3.18 -14.58
C ALA A 183 -15.95 4.10 -15.10
N LYS A 184 -15.38 3.79 -16.27
CA LYS A 184 -14.36 4.60 -16.94
C LYS A 184 -14.87 5.97 -17.34
N ARG A 185 -16.12 6.08 -17.81
CA ARG A 185 -16.76 7.36 -18.18
C ARG A 185 -17.04 8.25 -16.97
N ALA A 186 -17.37 7.68 -15.82
CA ALA A 186 -17.65 8.43 -14.59
C ALA A 186 -16.38 8.93 -13.88
N PHE A 187 -15.26 8.19 -13.98
CA PHE A 187 -14.04 8.45 -13.22
C PHE A 187 -13.44 9.88 -13.36
N PRO A 188 -13.31 10.49 -14.56
CA PRO A 188 -12.72 11.82 -14.69
C PRO A 188 -13.49 12.93 -13.97
N VAL A 189 -14.82 12.79 -13.84
CA VAL A 189 -15.68 13.73 -13.09
C VAL A 189 -15.62 13.42 -11.59
N TRP A 190 -15.62 12.14 -11.22
CA TRP A 190 -15.60 11.72 -9.82
C TRP A 190 -14.26 12.01 -9.12
N ARG A 191 -13.11 11.78 -9.75
CA ARG A 191 -11.79 12.15 -9.18
C ARG A 191 -11.67 13.66 -8.93
N LYS A 192 -12.26 14.48 -9.80
CA LYS A 192 -12.31 15.95 -9.68
C LYS A 192 -13.42 16.46 -8.73
N THR A 193 -14.30 15.59 -8.23
CA THR A 193 -15.34 15.95 -7.26
C THR A 193 -14.70 16.16 -5.87
N PRO A 194 -14.89 17.32 -5.19
CA PRO A 194 -14.26 17.62 -3.91
C PRO A 194 -14.52 16.56 -2.84
N ILE A 195 -13.50 16.24 -2.05
CA ILE A 195 -13.56 15.15 -1.05
C ILE A 195 -14.70 15.33 -0.04
N ALA A 196 -14.97 16.56 0.41
CA ALA A 196 -16.10 16.89 1.28
C ALA A 196 -17.48 16.60 0.64
N THR A 197 -17.58 16.66 -0.70
CA THR A 197 -18.79 16.25 -1.43
C THR A 197 -18.90 14.72 -1.47
N ARG A 198 -17.78 14.00 -1.65
CA ARG A 198 -17.75 12.53 -1.58
C ARG A 198 -18.15 12.03 -0.18
N GLN A 199 -17.60 12.63 0.87
CA GLN A 199 -17.98 12.36 2.27
C GLN A 199 -19.47 12.61 2.55
N ARG A 200 -20.06 13.70 2.04
CA ARG A 200 -21.50 14.00 2.22
C ARG A 200 -22.41 12.90 1.64
N ILE A 201 -22.00 12.25 0.55
CA ILE A 201 -22.73 11.10 -0.02
C ILE A 201 -22.61 9.89 0.93
N MET A 202 -21.43 9.63 1.51
CA MET A 202 -21.26 8.59 2.53
C MET A 202 -22.08 8.86 3.80
N PHE A 203 -22.16 10.12 4.27
CA PHE A 203 -23.00 10.51 5.42
C PHE A 203 -24.48 10.22 5.15
N LYS A 204 -25.00 10.56 3.97
CA LYS A 204 -26.37 10.18 3.59
C LYS A 204 -26.53 8.67 3.40
N PHE A 205 -25.50 7.97 2.94
CA PHE A 205 -25.54 6.52 2.74
C PHE A 205 -25.65 5.75 4.06
N GLN A 206 -24.92 6.13 5.12
CA GLN A 206 -25.11 5.54 6.46
C GLN A 206 -26.52 5.79 7.03
N GLU A 207 -27.11 6.98 6.82
CA GLU A 207 -28.48 7.29 7.23
C GLU A 207 -29.49 6.37 6.53
N LEU A 208 -29.29 6.10 5.24
CA LEU A 208 -30.14 5.22 4.43
C LEU A 208 -29.98 3.74 4.79
N ILE A 209 -28.76 3.28 5.11
CA ILE A 209 -28.55 1.94 5.68
C ILE A 209 -29.26 1.83 7.04
N ARG A 210 -29.11 2.82 7.94
CA ARG A 210 -29.80 2.84 9.24
C ARG A 210 -31.33 2.88 9.11
N ARG A 211 -31.87 3.48 8.04
CA ARG A 211 -33.32 3.47 7.72
C ARG A 211 -33.83 2.07 7.35
N ASP A 212 -33.08 1.33 6.54
CA ASP A 212 -33.53 0.08 5.92
C ASP A 212 -32.82 -1.18 6.44
N ILE A 213 -32.10 -1.07 7.54
CA ILE A 213 -31.37 -2.15 8.23
C ILE A 213 -32.25 -3.39 8.47
N ASP A 214 -33.49 -3.18 8.92
CA ASP A 214 -34.55 -4.18 9.06
C ASP A 214 -34.81 -5.01 7.80
N LYS A 215 -34.80 -4.36 6.63
CA LYS A 215 -35.08 -4.99 5.34
C LYS A 215 -33.84 -5.78 4.88
N LEU A 216 -32.65 -5.19 5.04
CA LEU A 216 -31.37 -5.84 4.76
C LEU A 216 -31.22 -7.11 5.60
N ALA A 217 -31.40 -7.01 6.92
CA ALA A 217 -31.29 -8.15 7.83
C ALA A 217 -32.26 -9.28 7.47
N ARG A 218 -33.52 -8.97 7.11
CA ARG A 218 -34.50 -9.97 6.66
C ARG A 218 -34.16 -10.60 5.30
N ASN A 219 -33.64 -9.83 4.34
CA ASN A 219 -33.19 -10.39 3.06
C ASN A 219 -31.99 -11.34 3.25
N ILE A 220 -30.98 -10.93 4.02
CA ILE A 220 -29.82 -11.77 4.37
C ILE A 220 -30.27 -13.04 5.11
N THR A 221 -31.23 -12.93 6.04
CA THR A 221 -31.84 -14.08 6.73
C THR A 221 -32.52 -15.04 5.75
N SER A 222 -33.15 -14.54 4.68
CA SER A 222 -33.86 -15.35 3.69
C SER A 222 -32.94 -16.03 2.67
N GLU A 223 -31.90 -15.34 2.18
CA GLU A 223 -30.98 -15.87 1.16
C GLU A 223 -29.81 -16.66 1.76
N HIS A 224 -29.24 -16.22 2.88
CA HIS A 224 -28.14 -16.91 3.56
C HIS A 224 -28.61 -17.89 4.66
N GLY A 225 -29.78 -17.66 5.26
CA GLY A 225 -30.27 -18.48 6.37
C GLY A 225 -29.63 -18.17 7.74
N LYS A 226 -28.67 -17.24 7.85
CA LYS A 226 -28.12 -16.83 9.16
C LYS A 226 -29.23 -16.21 10.04
N THR A 227 -29.07 -16.28 11.36
CA THR A 227 -30.09 -15.75 12.29
C THR A 227 -30.33 -14.26 12.06
N LEU A 228 -31.53 -13.76 12.32
CA LEU A 228 -31.81 -12.32 12.20
C LEU A 228 -30.85 -11.46 13.04
N LYS A 229 -30.37 -12.00 14.18
CA LYS A 229 -29.36 -11.36 15.06
C LYS A 229 -27.96 -11.30 14.42
N ASP A 230 -27.52 -12.38 13.77
CA ASP A 230 -26.29 -12.39 12.96
C ASP A 230 -26.44 -11.46 11.73
N ALA A 231 -27.62 -11.40 11.12
CA ALA A 231 -27.90 -10.55 9.96
C ALA A 231 -27.91 -9.05 10.31
N TYR A 232 -28.44 -8.66 11.48
CA TYR A 232 -28.23 -7.30 12.01
C TYR A 232 -26.75 -7.02 12.25
N SER A 233 -25.99 -7.99 12.78
CA SER A 233 -24.56 -7.84 13.03
C SER A 233 -23.78 -7.61 11.72
N ASP A 234 -24.07 -8.37 10.66
CA ASP A 234 -23.50 -8.24 9.30
C ASP A 234 -23.65 -6.81 8.75
N VAL A 235 -24.88 -6.27 8.79
CA VAL A 235 -25.18 -4.91 8.32
C VAL A 235 -24.54 -3.85 9.23
N LEU A 236 -24.52 -4.05 10.56
CA LEU A 236 -23.89 -3.11 11.50
C LEU A 236 -22.36 -3.04 11.33
N ARG A 237 -21.67 -4.17 11.11
CA ARG A 237 -20.23 -4.17 10.83
C ARG A 237 -19.93 -3.43 9.52
N GLY A 238 -20.68 -3.70 8.46
CA GLY A 238 -20.55 -2.95 7.20
C GLY A 238 -20.92 -1.46 7.31
N LEU A 239 -21.78 -1.10 8.25
CA LEU A 239 -22.15 0.30 8.53
C LEU A 239 -21.03 1.06 9.26
N GLU A 240 -20.34 0.42 10.23
CA GLU A 240 -19.15 1.00 10.87
C GLU A 240 -18.08 1.40 9.82
N GLU A 241 -17.98 0.65 8.70
CA GLU A 241 -17.08 0.95 7.57
C GLU A 241 -17.53 2.16 6.74
N VAL A 242 -18.85 2.35 6.54
CA VAL A 242 -19.38 3.58 5.90
C VAL A 242 -19.18 4.79 6.82
N GLU A 243 -19.30 4.60 8.13
CA GLU A 243 -18.99 5.62 9.14
C GLU A 243 -17.49 5.97 9.12
N HIS A 244 -16.59 5.00 8.95
CA HIS A 244 -15.18 5.26 8.70
C HIS A 244 -14.94 5.96 7.34
N ALA A 245 -15.65 5.56 6.28
CA ALA A 245 -15.61 6.20 4.97
C ALA A 245 -15.93 7.70 5.05
N CYS A 246 -16.88 8.08 5.91
CA CYS A 246 -17.21 9.49 6.17
C CYS A 246 -16.03 10.30 6.75
N GLY A 247 -15.07 9.67 7.44
CA GLY A 247 -13.90 10.30 8.03
C GLY A 247 -12.66 10.41 7.12
N LEU A 248 -12.62 9.73 5.97
CA LEU A 248 -11.40 9.45 5.20
C LEU A 248 -10.61 10.65 4.66
N ALA A 249 -11.13 11.88 4.73
CA ALA A 249 -10.40 13.06 4.25
C ALA A 249 -9.07 13.30 4.99
N THR A 250 -8.98 12.93 6.27
CA THR A 250 -7.71 13.02 7.03
C THR A 250 -6.70 11.95 6.60
N LEU A 251 -7.17 10.78 6.14
CA LEU A 251 -6.30 9.68 5.68
C LEU A 251 -5.84 9.85 4.22
N GLN A 252 -6.59 10.63 3.42
CA GLN A 252 -6.21 11.03 2.05
C GLN A 252 -5.25 12.22 2.02
N MET A 253 -4.89 12.83 3.16
CA MET A 253 -3.88 13.90 3.20
C MET A 253 -2.51 13.38 2.76
N GLY A 254 -1.83 14.17 1.93
CA GLY A 254 -0.43 14.00 1.60
C GLY A 254 0.49 14.68 2.61
N GLU A 255 1.80 14.55 2.40
CA GLU A 255 2.84 15.11 3.26
C GLU A 255 3.54 16.26 2.54
N PHE A 256 3.91 17.32 3.25
CA PHE A 256 4.53 18.52 2.66
C PHE A 256 5.73 18.94 3.48
N VAL A 257 6.87 19.22 2.82
CA VAL A 257 8.07 19.79 3.44
C VAL A 257 8.57 20.93 2.56
N SER A 258 8.57 22.14 3.11
CA SER A 258 9.18 23.31 2.45
C SER A 258 10.69 23.33 2.62
N ASN A 259 11.40 23.89 1.65
CA ASN A 259 12.87 23.99 1.65
C ASN A 259 13.58 22.66 1.97
N VAL A 260 13.18 21.55 1.32
CA VAL A 260 13.94 20.28 1.37
C VAL A 260 15.36 20.44 0.81
N SER A 261 15.55 21.44 -0.04
CA SER A 261 16.84 22.04 -0.38
C SER A 261 16.60 23.54 -0.61
N ASN A 262 17.66 24.32 -0.85
CA ASN A 262 17.59 25.78 -0.92
C ASN A 262 16.60 26.28 -1.99
N GLY A 263 15.43 26.76 -1.55
CA GLY A 263 14.34 27.21 -2.42
C GLY A 263 13.66 26.07 -3.21
N ILE A 264 13.68 24.83 -2.69
CA ILE A 264 12.99 23.67 -3.27
C ILE A 264 12.01 23.12 -2.23
N ASP A 265 10.73 23.04 -2.56
CA ASP A 265 9.74 22.31 -1.75
C ASP A 265 9.52 20.91 -2.34
N SER A 266 9.18 19.95 -1.49
CA SER A 266 8.72 18.63 -1.93
C SER A 266 7.48 18.20 -1.15
N TYR A 267 6.51 17.63 -1.85
CA TYR A 267 5.26 17.17 -1.27
C TYR A 267 4.67 15.97 -2.00
N SER A 268 3.94 15.14 -1.28
CA SER A 268 3.22 13.99 -1.81
C SER A 268 1.72 14.27 -1.88
N MET A 269 1.02 13.57 -2.76
CA MET A 269 -0.44 13.54 -2.81
C MET A 269 -0.94 12.12 -3.08
N ARG A 270 -2.13 11.81 -2.58
CA ARG A 270 -2.81 10.53 -2.80
C ARG A 270 -3.84 10.70 -3.91
N GLU A 271 -3.65 10.02 -5.02
CA GLU A 271 -4.57 10.04 -6.15
C GLU A 271 -5.27 8.69 -6.36
N PRO A 272 -6.55 8.66 -6.77
CA PRO A 272 -7.24 7.42 -7.10
C PRO A 272 -6.60 6.73 -8.30
N LEU A 273 -6.75 5.41 -8.35
CA LEU A 273 -6.18 4.53 -9.39
C LEU A 273 -6.99 4.54 -10.70
N GLY A 274 -8.33 4.66 -10.61
CA GLY A 274 -9.21 4.57 -11.77
C GLY A 274 -10.44 3.71 -11.51
N VAL A 275 -10.65 2.72 -12.37
CA VAL A 275 -11.67 1.68 -12.18
C VAL A 275 -11.09 0.60 -11.27
N CYS A 276 -11.79 0.29 -10.18
CA CYS A 276 -11.49 -0.79 -9.25
C CYS A 276 -12.59 -1.86 -9.29
N ALA A 277 -12.27 -3.09 -8.91
CA ALA A 277 -13.24 -4.18 -8.82
C ALA A 277 -13.23 -4.85 -7.43
N GLY A 278 -14.38 -5.38 -7.03
CA GLY A 278 -14.58 -6.15 -5.81
C GLY A 278 -15.27 -7.47 -6.08
N ILE A 279 -14.73 -8.57 -5.56
CA ILE A 279 -15.28 -9.92 -5.67
C ILE A 279 -15.60 -10.42 -4.26
N CYS A 280 -16.89 -10.65 -3.99
CA CYS A 280 -17.37 -11.02 -2.66
C CYS A 280 -17.67 -12.52 -2.53
N HIS A 281 -17.35 -13.07 -1.37
CA HIS A 281 -17.82 -14.38 -0.91
C HIS A 281 -19.23 -14.28 -0.29
N PHE A 282 -19.84 -15.42 0.02
CA PHE A 282 -21.21 -15.49 0.55
C PHE A 282 -21.31 -15.28 2.07
N ASP A 283 -20.22 -15.33 2.85
CA ASP A 283 -20.36 -15.40 4.31
C ASP A 283 -20.83 -14.10 4.97
N PHE A 284 -20.67 -12.95 4.32
CA PHE A 284 -21.21 -11.66 4.76
C PHE A 284 -21.63 -10.75 3.58
N PRO A 285 -22.82 -10.95 3.00
CA PRO A 285 -23.28 -10.23 1.80
C PRO A 285 -23.59 -8.74 2.01
N ALA A 286 -23.54 -8.20 3.23
CA ALA A 286 -23.53 -6.76 3.48
C ALA A 286 -22.14 -6.24 3.88
N MET A 287 -21.48 -6.86 4.86
CA MET A 287 -20.17 -6.42 5.35
C MET A 287 -19.09 -6.43 4.27
N ILE A 288 -18.94 -7.51 3.50
CA ILE A 288 -17.84 -7.65 2.53
C ILE A 288 -17.94 -6.62 1.38
N PRO A 289 -19.11 -6.34 0.76
CA PRO A 289 -19.27 -5.19 -0.14
C PRO A 289 -18.86 -3.86 0.48
N LEU A 290 -19.23 -3.63 1.75
CA LEU A 290 -19.00 -2.36 2.45
C LEU A 290 -17.56 -2.19 2.95
N TRP A 291 -16.76 -3.27 3.04
CA TRP A 291 -15.30 -3.19 3.14
C TRP A 291 -14.62 -2.63 1.89
N MET A 292 -15.20 -2.85 0.70
CA MET A 292 -14.51 -2.54 -0.56
C MET A 292 -14.93 -1.18 -1.16
N PHE A 293 -16.21 -1.05 -1.55
CA PHE A 293 -16.61 0.07 -2.40
C PHE A 293 -16.67 1.43 -1.66
N PRO A 294 -17.13 1.57 -0.40
CA PRO A 294 -17.21 2.88 0.27
C PRO A 294 -15.84 3.56 0.41
N VAL A 295 -14.81 2.79 0.80
CA VAL A 295 -13.42 3.27 0.89
C VAL A 295 -12.90 3.67 -0.50
N SER A 296 -13.04 2.78 -1.48
CA SER A 296 -12.57 2.98 -2.85
C SER A 296 -13.21 4.21 -3.53
N VAL A 297 -14.53 4.31 -3.45
CA VAL A 297 -15.33 5.41 -3.99
C VAL A 297 -15.00 6.73 -3.29
N THR A 298 -14.80 6.73 -1.98
CA THR A 298 -14.41 7.95 -1.24
C THR A 298 -12.99 8.41 -1.56
N CYS A 299 -12.09 7.49 -1.95
CA CYS A 299 -10.79 7.84 -2.53
C CYS A 299 -10.88 8.48 -3.93
N GLY A 300 -12.04 8.41 -4.59
CA GLY A 300 -12.28 9.00 -5.90
C GLY A 300 -12.21 8.02 -7.08
N ASN A 301 -12.15 6.70 -6.80
CA ASN A 301 -12.24 5.65 -7.81
C ASN A 301 -13.70 5.40 -8.23
N THR A 302 -13.88 4.68 -9.34
CA THR A 302 -15.16 4.08 -9.71
C THR A 302 -15.08 2.56 -9.56
N PHE A 303 -16.21 1.91 -9.29
CA PHE A 303 -16.22 0.55 -8.75
C PHE A 303 -17.14 -0.40 -9.52
N ILE A 304 -16.69 -1.65 -9.67
CA ILE A 304 -17.45 -2.78 -10.21
C ILE A 304 -17.50 -3.88 -9.14
N LEU A 305 -18.69 -4.18 -8.63
CA LEU A 305 -18.91 -5.18 -7.60
C LEU A 305 -19.49 -6.47 -8.23
N LYS A 306 -18.84 -7.60 -7.97
CA LYS A 306 -19.38 -8.95 -8.20
C LYS A 306 -19.75 -9.55 -6.84
N PRO A 307 -21.03 -9.59 -6.46
CA PRO A 307 -21.50 -10.25 -5.25
C PRO A 307 -21.49 -11.78 -5.41
N SER A 308 -21.73 -12.50 -4.32
CA SER A 308 -22.02 -13.93 -4.33
C SER A 308 -23.30 -14.22 -5.13
N GLU A 309 -23.27 -15.28 -5.95
CA GLU A 309 -24.44 -15.80 -6.66
C GLU A 309 -25.43 -16.58 -5.77
N LYS A 310 -25.08 -16.82 -4.50
CA LYS A 310 -25.93 -17.54 -3.53
C LYS A 310 -26.84 -16.61 -2.71
N ASP A 311 -26.50 -15.32 -2.63
CA ASP A 311 -27.13 -14.33 -1.76
C ASP A 311 -26.89 -12.87 -2.24
N PRO A 312 -27.23 -12.54 -3.51
CA PRO A 312 -26.95 -11.24 -4.11
C PRO A 312 -27.84 -10.09 -3.62
N GLY A 313 -28.96 -10.39 -2.93
CA GLY A 313 -30.01 -9.41 -2.64
C GLY A 313 -29.53 -8.21 -1.83
N ALA A 314 -28.73 -8.45 -0.78
CA ALA A 314 -28.22 -7.39 0.08
C ALA A 314 -27.30 -6.42 -0.67
N ALA A 315 -26.46 -6.91 -1.58
CA ALA A 315 -25.60 -6.06 -2.41
C ALA A 315 -26.42 -5.19 -3.37
N VAL A 316 -27.50 -5.72 -3.96
CA VAL A 316 -28.41 -4.93 -4.81
C VAL A 316 -29.14 -3.87 -3.99
N MET A 317 -29.67 -4.22 -2.80
CA MET A 317 -30.31 -3.25 -1.89
C MET A 317 -29.35 -2.14 -1.44
N LEU A 318 -28.12 -2.47 -1.07
CA LEU A 318 -27.09 -1.47 -0.76
C LEU A 318 -26.80 -0.56 -1.95
N SER A 319 -26.88 -1.07 -3.18
CA SER A 319 -26.71 -0.25 -4.39
C SER A 319 -27.89 0.68 -4.68
N GLU A 320 -29.14 0.27 -4.36
CA GLU A 320 -30.31 1.16 -4.39
C GLU A 320 -30.12 2.33 -3.42
N LEU A 321 -29.69 2.03 -2.19
CA LEU A 321 -29.43 3.04 -1.16
C LEU A 321 -28.23 3.94 -1.50
N ALA A 322 -27.21 3.44 -2.20
CA ALA A 322 -26.09 4.26 -2.68
C ALA A 322 -26.51 5.23 -3.80
N VAL A 323 -27.36 4.78 -4.74
CA VAL A 323 -27.96 5.65 -5.76
C VAL A 323 -28.89 6.68 -5.10
N GLU A 324 -29.72 6.28 -4.13
CA GLU A 324 -30.57 7.22 -3.36
C GLU A 324 -29.73 8.22 -2.56
N ALA A 325 -28.56 7.83 -2.03
CA ALA A 325 -27.61 8.75 -1.38
C ALA A 325 -27.09 9.85 -2.32
N GLY A 326 -27.26 9.70 -3.64
CA GLY A 326 -26.80 10.65 -4.65
C GLY A 326 -25.44 10.30 -5.24
N LEU A 327 -25.02 9.02 -5.16
CA LEU A 327 -23.80 8.56 -5.81
C LEU A 327 -23.95 8.66 -7.35
N PRO A 328 -23.03 9.31 -8.09
CA PRO A 328 -23.24 9.55 -9.52
C PRO A 328 -23.28 8.27 -10.37
N ASN A 329 -24.08 8.31 -11.43
CA ASN A 329 -24.25 7.24 -12.41
C ASN A 329 -22.91 6.67 -12.90
N GLY A 330 -22.71 5.37 -12.71
CA GLY A 330 -21.50 4.65 -13.12
C GLY A 330 -20.35 4.68 -12.10
N VAL A 331 -20.44 5.43 -10.99
CA VAL A 331 -19.42 5.39 -9.93
C VAL A 331 -19.46 4.07 -9.14
N LEU A 332 -20.65 3.47 -8.99
CA LEU A 332 -20.83 2.08 -8.59
C LEU A 332 -21.61 1.34 -9.68
N ASN A 333 -21.19 0.12 -9.98
CA ASN A 333 -21.86 -0.82 -10.88
C ASN A 333 -21.86 -2.21 -10.21
N ILE A 334 -22.89 -3.02 -10.46
CA ILE A 334 -23.02 -4.40 -10.00
C ILE A 334 -23.21 -5.31 -11.21
N VAL A 335 -22.41 -6.38 -11.28
CA VAL A 335 -22.47 -7.41 -12.31
C VAL A 335 -22.49 -8.79 -11.68
N HIS A 336 -23.47 -9.62 -12.02
CA HIS A 336 -23.63 -10.96 -11.48
C HIS A 336 -23.01 -12.05 -12.36
N GLY A 337 -22.60 -13.18 -11.81
CA GLY A 337 -22.10 -14.31 -12.59
C GLY A 337 -21.15 -15.21 -11.80
N THR A 338 -20.38 -16.03 -12.50
CA THR A 338 -19.45 -17.01 -11.93
C THR A 338 -18.02 -16.74 -12.42
N ASN A 339 -17.22 -17.79 -12.65
CA ASN A 339 -15.80 -17.70 -13.00
C ASN A 339 -15.53 -16.88 -14.26
N ASP A 340 -16.45 -16.82 -15.24
CA ASP A 340 -16.25 -16.07 -16.49
C ASP A 340 -16.21 -14.56 -16.28
N ILE A 341 -17.05 -14.04 -15.36
CA ILE A 341 -17.03 -12.63 -14.95
C ILE A 341 -15.79 -12.35 -14.08
N VAL A 342 -15.39 -13.28 -13.23
CA VAL A 342 -14.14 -13.17 -12.44
C VAL A 342 -12.91 -13.14 -13.35
N ASN A 343 -12.84 -13.99 -14.38
CA ASN A 343 -11.79 -13.99 -15.39
C ASN A 343 -11.78 -12.66 -16.16
N SER A 344 -12.96 -12.17 -16.58
CA SER A 344 -13.09 -10.89 -17.28
C SER A 344 -12.64 -9.70 -16.40
N ILE A 345 -12.91 -9.73 -15.09
CA ILE A 345 -12.37 -8.75 -14.11
C ILE A 345 -10.83 -8.81 -14.03
N CYS A 346 -10.24 -10.00 -14.08
CA CYS A 346 -8.79 -10.18 -14.07
C CYS A 346 -8.11 -9.75 -15.38
N ASP A 347 -8.80 -9.90 -16.52
CA ASP A 347 -8.22 -9.71 -17.84
C ASP A 347 -8.44 -8.30 -18.43
N ASP A 348 -9.45 -7.57 -17.99
CA ASP A 348 -9.82 -6.25 -18.54
C ASP A 348 -8.78 -5.16 -18.21
N ASP A 349 -8.18 -4.55 -19.22
CA ASP A 349 -7.08 -3.59 -19.05
C ASP A 349 -7.47 -2.27 -18.37
N ASP A 350 -8.75 -1.91 -18.32
CA ASP A 350 -9.20 -0.68 -17.67
C ASP A 350 -9.34 -0.81 -16.14
N ILE A 351 -9.56 -2.02 -15.62
CA ILE A 351 -9.55 -2.32 -14.19
C ILE A 351 -8.10 -2.29 -13.66
N LYS A 352 -7.83 -1.42 -12.68
CA LYS A 352 -6.48 -1.16 -12.14
C LYS A 352 -6.18 -1.84 -10.81
N ALA A 353 -7.21 -2.09 -10.00
CA ALA A 353 -7.09 -2.79 -8.73
C ALA A 353 -8.27 -3.75 -8.49
N ILE A 354 -7.98 -4.91 -7.90
CA ILE A 354 -8.96 -5.96 -7.58
C ILE A 354 -8.90 -6.27 -6.08
N SER A 355 -10.05 -6.31 -5.42
CA SER A 355 -10.20 -6.70 -4.02
C SER A 355 -11.05 -7.96 -3.93
N ILE A 356 -10.56 -9.02 -3.28
CA ILE A 356 -11.28 -10.31 -3.23
C ILE A 356 -11.28 -10.95 -1.84
N VAL A 357 -12.46 -11.36 -1.39
CA VAL A 357 -12.64 -12.32 -0.27
C VAL A 357 -13.11 -13.64 -0.88
N SER A 358 -12.44 -14.76 -0.56
CA SER A 358 -12.74 -16.06 -1.20
C SER A 358 -12.08 -17.27 -0.50
N PRO A 359 -12.47 -18.52 -0.79
CA PRO A 359 -11.70 -19.70 -0.39
C PRO A 359 -10.29 -19.70 -1.01
N ASN A 360 -9.31 -20.28 -0.31
CA ASN A 360 -7.88 -20.20 -0.64
C ASN A 360 -7.54 -20.52 -2.12
N THR A 361 -8.10 -21.60 -2.68
CA THR A 361 -7.84 -22.00 -4.08
C THR A 361 -8.36 -21.00 -5.10
N ALA A 362 -9.52 -20.38 -4.86
CA ALA A 362 -10.09 -19.36 -5.73
C ALA A 362 -9.30 -18.04 -5.64
N GLY A 363 -8.97 -17.61 -4.42
CA GLY A 363 -8.21 -16.39 -4.17
C GLY A 363 -6.80 -16.44 -4.75
N ALA A 364 -6.08 -17.55 -4.57
CA ALA A 364 -4.75 -17.76 -5.15
C ALA A 364 -4.77 -17.76 -6.70
N TYR A 365 -5.81 -18.32 -7.32
CA TYR A 365 -6.01 -18.27 -8.78
C TYR A 365 -6.23 -16.83 -9.27
N VAL A 366 -7.13 -16.07 -8.62
CA VAL A 366 -7.41 -14.67 -8.97
C VAL A 366 -6.19 -13.79 -8.74
N TYR A 367 -5.46 -13.98 -7.63
CA TYR A 367 -4.20 -13.28 -7.33
C TYR A 367 -3.17 -13.50 -8.45
N THR A 368 -2.88 -14.77 -8.77
CA THR A 368 -1.92 -15.13 -9.82
C THR A 368 -2.30 -14.54 -11.18
N ARG A 369 -3.59 -14.60 -11.56
CA ARG A 369 -4.07 -14.08 -12.84
C ARG A 369 -4.00 -12.54 -12.91
N ALA A 370 -4.36 -11.85 -11.84
CA ALA A 370 -4.32 -10.39 -11.76
C ALA A 370 -2.88 -9.83 -11.74
N SER A 371 -1.98 -10.43 -10.94
CA SER A 371 -0.57 -10.02 -10.89
C SER A 371 0.16 -10.31 -12.21
N ALA A 372 -0.17 -11.39 -12.93
CA ALA A 372 0.33 -11.63 -14.29
C ALA A 372 -0.09 -10.56 -15.31
N LYS A 373 -1.14 -9.77 -15.01
CA LYS A 373 -1.61 -8.61 -15.77
C LYS A 373 -1.11 -7.27 -15.21
N GLY A 374 -0.19 -7.27 -14.23
CA GLY A 374 0.33 -6.07 -13.58
C GLY A 374 -0.71 -5.31 -12.74
N LYS A 375 -1.83 -5.95 -12.36
CA LYS A 375 -2.87 -5.31 -11.54
C LYS A 375 -2.50 -5.39 -10.06
N ARG A 376 -2.78 -4.30 -9.33
CA ARG A 376 -2.78 -4.29 -7.87
C ARG A 376 -3.89 -5.22 -7.36
N ILE A 377 -3.59 -6.07 -6.38
CA ILE A 377 -4.60 -6.98 -5.81
C ILE A 377 -4.37 -7.27 -4.32
N GLN A 378 -5.45 -7.14 -3.55
CA GLN A 378 -5.54 -7.60 -2.16
C GLN A 378 -6.48 -8.81 -2.09
N SER A 379 -6.03 -9.88 -1.47
CA SER A 379 -6.73 -11.16 -1.40
C SER A 379 -6.74 -11.65 0.05
N ASN A 380 -7.92 -11.62 0.67
CA ASN A 380 -8.15 -12.24 1.97
C ASN A 380 -8.81 -13.60 1.72
N VAL A 381 -8.15 -14.68 2.15
CA VAL A 381 -8.54 -16.03 1.75
C VAL A 381 -8.60 -17.01 2.89
N GLY A 382 -9.23 -18.16 2.61
CA GLY A 382 -9.62 -19.23 3.54
C GLY A 382 -8.82 -19.38 4.84
N ALA A 383 -9.54 -19.66 5.92
CA ALA A 383 -9.07 -19.55 7.29
C ALA A 383 -9.32 -20.82 8.12
N LYS A 384 -8.50 -20.98 9.15
CA LYS A 384 -8.80 -21.86 10.27
C LYS A 384 -8.17 -21.26 11.51
N ASN A 385 -9.01 -20.84 12.45
CA ASN A 385 -8.54 -20.09 13.62
C ASN A 385 -8.48 -21.01 14.85
N HIS A 386 -7.46 -20.81 15.68
CA HIS A 386 -7.16 -21.66 16.83
C HIS A 386 -7.30 -20.89 18.16
N ALA A 387 -7.62 -21.61 19.24
CA ALA A 387 -7.60 -21.09 20.60
C ALA A 387 -6.71 -21.98 21.48
N VAL A 388 -5.65 -21.41 22.03
CA VAL A 388 -4.82 -22.05 23.07
C VAL A 388 -5.45 -21.78 24.42
N VAL A 389 -5.82 -22.84 25.14
CA VAL A 389 -6.41 -22.75 26.49
C VAL A 389 -5.37 -23.24 27.50
N MET A 390 -4.88 -22.33 28.34
CA MET A 390 -3.92 -22.65 29.39
C MET A 390 -4.64 -23.20 30.65
N PRO A 391 -3.94 -23.98 31.50
CA PRO A 391 -4.51 -24.48 32.76
C PRO A 391 -5.01 -23.41 33.74
N ASP A 392 -4.53 -22.17 33.60
CA ASP A 392 -4.90 -21.03 34.44
C ASP A 392 -6.03 -20.16 33.82
N ALA A 393 -6.61 -20.58 32.71
CA ALA A 393 -7.67 -19.84 32.03
C ALA A 393 -8.98 -19.79 32.86
N SER A 394 -9.68 -18.66 32.82
CA SER A 394 -10.99 -18.52 33.47
C SER A 394 -12.03 -19.40 32.77
N VAL A 395 -12.55 -20.43 33.47
CA VAL A 395 -13.32 -21.52 32.87
C VAL A 395 -14.57 -21.03 32.15
N ASP A 396 -15.50 -20.36 32.84
CA ASP A 396 -16.76 -19.91 32.22
C ASP A 396 -16.56 -18.83 31.14
N ALA A 397 -15.60 -17.91 31.35
CA ALA A 397 -15.29 -16.88 30.36
C ALA A 397 -14.71 -17.48 29.07
N THR A 398 -13.85 -18.51 29.21
CA THR A 398 -13.27 -19.24 28.07
C THR A 398 -14.36 -20.05 27.36
N LEU A 399 -15.12 -20.89 28.08
CA LEU A 399 -16.17 -21.72 27.48
C LEU A 399 -17.22 -20.89 26.73
N ASN A 400 -17.68 -19.78 27.31
CA ASN A 400 -18.63 -18.88 26.64
C ASN A 400 -18.04 -18.29 25.35
N ALA A 401 -16.74 -17.97 25.32
CA ALA A 401 -16.04 -17.48 24.13
C ALA A 401 -15.85 -18.57 23.05
N LEU A 402 -15.45 -19.79 23.44
CA LEU A 402 -15.29 -20.93 22.53
C LEU A 402 -16.61 -21.26 21.82
N VAL A 403 -17.71 -21.30 22.57
CA VAL A 403 -19.05 -21.62 22.07
C VAL A 403 -19.59 -20.52 21.15
N ALA A 404 -19.42 -19.24 21.51
CA ALA A 404 -19.82 -18.12 20.66
C ALA A 404 -19.05 -18.08 19.32
N ALA A 405 -17.72 -18.22 19.38
CA ALA A 405 -16.86 -18.11 18.20
C ALA A 405 -16.88 -19.36 17.30
N GLY A 406 -17.13 -20.55 17.85
CA GLY A 406 -17.16 -21.80 17.09
C GLY A 406 -18.50 -22.13 16.43
N PHE A 407 -19.62 -21.63 16.97
CA PHE A 407 -20.95 -22.01 16.50
C PHE A 407 -21.81 -20.86 15.93
N GLY A 408 -21.56 -19.58 16.28
CA GLY A 408 -22.38 -18.44 15.81
C GLY A 408 -22.47 -18.33 14.27
N ALA A 409 -23.64 -17.94 13.74
CA ALA A 409 -24.05 -18.11 12.33
C ALA A 409 -23.75 -19.51 11.72
N ALA A 410 -23.88 -20.57 12.52
CA ALA A 410 -23.52 -21.93 12.16
C ALA A 410 -22.06 -22.08 11.71
N GLY A 411 -21.12 -21.33 12.29
CA GLY A 411 -19.67 -21.42 12.01
C GLY A 411 -19.25 -21.00 10.59
N GLN A 412 -20.15 -20.43 9.79
CA GLN A 412 -19.88 -19.95 8.43
C GLN A 412 -19.27 -18.55 8.46
N LYS A 413 -18.06 -18.41 9.01
CA LYS A 413 -17.36 -17.13 9.15
C LYS A 413 -15.86 -17.37 8.93
N CYS A 414 -15.18 -16.52 8.15
CA CYS A 414 -13.71 -16.53 8.08
C CYS A 414 -13.02 -16.30 9.46
N MET A 415 -13.75 -15.72 10.41
CA MET A 415 -13.33 -15.53 11.82
C MET A 415 -13.84 -16.61 12.78
N ALA A 416 -14.47 -17.68 12.28
CA ALA A 416 -14.93 -18.77 13.13
C ALA A 416 -13.76 -19.44 13.85
N LEU A 417 -13.96 -19.79 15.12
CA LEU A 417 -13.00 -20.59 15.85
C LEU A 417 -13.24 -22.06 15.52
N ASN A 418 -12.31 -22.71 14.83
CA ASN A 418 -12.50 -24.11 14.39
C ASN A 418 -11.72 -25.11 15.24
N THR A 419 -10.73 -24.67 16.01
CA THR A 419 -9.80 -25.57 16.71
C THR A 419 -9.42 -25.03 18.08
N VAL A 420 -9.39 -25.90 19.08
CA VAL A 420 -9.03 -25.56 20.46
C VAL A 420 -7.92 -26.50 20.92
N VAL A 421 -6.80 -25.93 21.36
CA VAL A 421 -5.63 -26.66 21.86
C VAL A 421 -5.56 -26.48 23.37
N PHE A 422 -5.88 -27.53 24.11
CA PHE A 422 -5.84 -27.52 25.58
C PHE A 422 -4.44 -27.91 26.06
N VAL A 423 -3.76 -26.95 26.71
CA VAL A 423 -2.43 -27.18 27.30
C VAL A 423 -2.61 -27.87 28.66
N GLY A 424 -1.94 -28.99 28.88
CA GLY A 424 -2.00 -29.75 30.13
C GLY A 424 -3.21 -30.68 30.30
N GLY A 425 -4.05 -30.83 29.26
CA GLY A 425 -5.05 -31.91 29.17
C GLY A 425 -6.51 -31.45 29.05
N LEU A 426 -7.32 -32.30 28.40
CA LEU A 426 -8.71 -32.01 28.03
C LEU A 426 -9.76 -32.17 29.15
N ASN A 427 -9.50 -33.05 30.13
CA ASN A 427 -10.50 -33.54 31.08
C ASN A 427 -11.32 -32.48 31.86
N PRO A 428 -10.77 -31.33 32.33
CA PRO A 428 -11.58 -30.34 33.06
C PRO A 428 -12.46 -29.45 32.15
N TRP A 429 -12.33 -29.59 30.83
CA TRP A 429 -12.98 -28.74 29.82
C TRP A 429 -14.05 -29.46 29.00
N GLU A 430 -13.82 -30.73 28.64
CA GLU A 430 -14.60 -31.45 27.62
C GLU A 430 -16.12 -31.50 27.92
N ASP A 431 -16.50 -32.00 29.10
CA ASP A 431 -17.92 -32.16 29.47
C ASP A 431 -18.67 -30.81 29.51
N LYS A 432 -18.03 -29.76 30.03
CA LYS A 432 -18.61 -28.42 30.14
C LYS A 432 -18.76 -27.73 28.79
N LEU A 433 -17.83 -27.99 27.86
CA LEU A 433 -17.96 -27.50 26.48
C LEU A 433 -19.14 -28.17 25.78
N VAL A 434 -19.32 -29.48 25.98
CA VAL A 434 -20.48 -30.25 25.46
C VAL A 434 -21.79 -29.77 26.11
N GLU A 435 -21.82 -29.50 27.41
CA GLU A 435 -22.98 -28.93 28.11
C GLU A 435 -23.39 -27.58 27.52
N ARG A 436 -22.44 -26.64 27.39
CA ARG A 436 -22.70 -25.30 26.84
C ARG A 436 -23.08 -25.35 25.36
N ALA A 437 -22.52 -26.27 24.57
CA ALA A 437 -22.86 -26.45 23.16
C ALA A 437 -24.27 -27.05 22.96
N LYS A 438 -24.70 -27.97 23.84
CA LYS A 438 -26.07 -28.54 23.81
C LYS A 438 -27.18 -27.53 24.13
N ALA A 439 -26.84 -26.37 24.69
CA ALA A 439 -27.80 -25.31 24.98
C ALA A 439 -28.15 -24.44 23.74
N ILE A 440 -27.40 -24.56 22.64
CA ILE A 440 -27.63 -23.81 21.39
C ILE A 440 -28.88 -24.34 20.68
N LYS A 441 -29.82 -23.45 20.36
CA LYS A 441 -31.00 -23.75 19.55
C LYS A 441 -30.71 -23.70 18.04
N VAL A 442 -30.97 -24.81 17.36
CA VAL A 442 -30.89 -24.94 15.90
C VAL A 442 -32.29 -24.80 15.33
N ASN A 443 -32.55 -23.72 14.58
CA ASN A 443 -33.87 -23.43 14.01
C ASN A 443 -33.71 -22.56 12.75
N ALA A 444 -34.76 -22.34 11.96
CA ALA A 444 -34.66 -21.42 10.81
C ALA A 444 -34.31 -20.00 11.29
N GLY A 445 -33.44 -19.29 10.56
CA GLY A 445 -32.92 -17.98 10.99
C GLY A 445 -33.95 -16.86 11.16
N THR A 446 -35.18 -17.09 10.66
CA THR A 446 -36.37 -16.26 10.84
C THR A 446 -37.02 -16.41 12.22
N GLU A 447 -36.81 -17.53 12.91
CA GLU A 447 -37.43 -17.80 14.20
C GLU A 447 -36.75 -17.01 15.33
N PRO A 448 -37.51 -16.38 16.23
CA PRO A 448 -36.97 -15.41 17.20
C PRO A 448 -36.12 -16.02 18.31
N ASP A 449 -36.10 -17.34 18.45
CA ASP A 449 -35.29 -18.09 19.42
C ASP A 449 -34.18 -18.95 18.78
N ALA A 450 -33.90 -18.77 17.48
CA ALA A 450 -32.79 -19.42 16.80
C ALA A 450 -31.43 -18.86 17.26
N ASP A 451 -30.57 -19.71 17.81
CA ASP A 451 -29.17 -19.37 18.09
C ASP A 451 -28.27 -19.59 16.87
N ILE A 452 -28.56 -20.63 16.07
CA ILE A 452 -27.92 -20.89 14.77
C ILE A 452 -28.94 -21.31 13.70
N GLY A 453 -28.68 -20.88 12.47
CA GLY A 453 -29.46 -21.23 11.27
C GLY A 453 -28.89 -22.43 10.49
N PRO A 454 -29.44 -22.73 9.30
CA PRO A 454 -28.86 -23.69 8.36
C PRO A 454 -27.52 -23.22 7.76
N VAL A 455 -26.78 -24.16 7.17
CA VAL A 455 -25.65 -23.85 6.26
C VAL A 455 -26.16 -23.54 4.85
N ILE A 456 -25.39 -22.76 4.07
CA ILE A 456 -25.82 -22.10 2.83
C ILE A 456 -26.37 -23.05 1.74
N SER A 457 -25.96 -24.32 1.71
CA SER A 457 -26.41 -25.27 0.66
C SER A 457 -26.28 -26.74 1.09
N LYS A 458 -26.99 -27.62 0.36
CA LYS A 458 -26.90 -29.09 0.53
C LYS A 458 -25.46 -29.58 0.35
N GLN A 459 -24.77 -29.09 -0.68
CA GLN A 459 -23.35 -29.40 -0.92
C GLN A 459 -22.46 -29.02 0.27
N ALA A 460 -22.71 -27.89 0.94
CA ALA A 460 -21.97 -27.51 2.15
C ALA A 460 -22.29 -28.45 3.32
N LYS A 461 -23.57 -28.81 3.50
CA LYS A 461 -24.00 -29.81 4.51
C LYS A 461 -23.35 -31.18 4.28
N GLU A 462 -23.34 -31.65 3.04
CA GLU A 462 -22.72 -32.92 2.63
C GLU A 462 -21.20 -32.92 2.83
N GLN A 463 -20.51 -31.83 2.43
CA GLN A 463 -19.07 -31.67 2.63
C GLN A 463 -18.69 -31.67 4.12
N LEU A 464 -19.45 -30.96 4.97
CA LEU A 464 -19.25 -30.96 6.42
C LEU A 464 -19.50 -32.36 7.02
N CYS A 465 -20.60 -33.02 6.65
CA CYS A 465 -20.88 -34.38 7.10
C CYS A 465 -19.79 -35.38 6.71
N ARG A 466 -19.22 -35.27 5.49
CA ARG A 466 -18.04 -36.05 5.07
C ARG A 466 -16.84 -35.75 5.95
N LEU A 467 -16.49 -34.47 6.13
CA LEU A 467 -15.29 -34.08 6.89
C LEU A 467 -15.37 -34.49 8.37
N ILE A 468 -16.55 -34.43 8.97
CA ILE A 468 -16.82 -34.97 10.32
C ILE A 468 -16.62 -36.49 10.33
N GLN A 469 -17.22 -37.23 9.38
CA GLN A 469 -17.10 -38.68 9.32
C GLN A 469 -15.65 -39.12 9.12
N THR A 470 -14.92 -38.54 8.17
CA THR A 470 -13.49 -38.84 7.94
C THR A 470 -12.63 -38.50 9.17
N GLY A 471 -13.00 -37.51 9.97
CA GLY A 471 -12.39 -37.28 11.29
C GLY A 471 -12.55 -38.47 12.24
N VAL A 472 -13.77 -39.03 12.32
CA VAL A 472 -14.06 -40.23 13.14
C VAL A 472 -13.33 -41.46 12.59
N ASP A 473 -13.38 -41.68 11.28
CA ASP A 473 -12.74 -42.82 10.61
C ASP A 473 -11.20 -42.80 10.79
N THR A 474 -10.61 -41.62 10.94
CA THR A 474 -9.18 -41.43 11.22
C THR A 474 -8.82 -41.35 12.72
N GLY A 475 -9.79 -41.62 13.61
CA GLY A 475 -9.56 -41.82 15.04
C GLY A 475 -9.97 -40.69 15.99
N ALA A 476 -10.60 -39.62 15.50
CA ALA A 476 -11.12 -38.56 16.38
C ALA A 476 -12.39 -39.02 17.11
N LYS A 477 -12.48 -38.70 18.41
CA LYS A 477 -13.61 -39.03 19.28
C LYS A 477 -14.76 -38.04 19.05
N LEU A 478 -15.83 -38.45 18.38
CA LEU A 478 -17.04 -37.63 18.25
C LEU A 478 -17.78 -37.58 19.60
N ILE A 479 -17.81 -36.41 20.25
CA ILE A 479 -18.41 -36.23 21.59
C ILE A 479 -19.72 -35.44 21.56
N LEU A 480 -20.00 -34.76 20.46
CA LEU A 480 -21.29 -34.16 20.14
C LEU A 480 -21.50 -34.26 18.63
N ASP A 481 -22.60 -34.86 18.19
CA ASP A 481 -22.93 -35.04 16.77
C ASP A 481 -24.16 -34.22 16.39
N GLY A 482 -23.96 -33.15 15.61
CA GLY A 482 -25.02 -32.30 15.11
C GLY A 482 -25.56 -32.67 13.72
N ARG A 483 -25.04 -33.72 13.06
CA ARG A 483 -25.32 -34.01 11.64
C ARG A 483 -26.79 -34.38 11.36
N ASN A 484 -27.43 -35.03 12.33
CA ASN A 484 -28.77 -35.63 12.20
C ASN A 484 -29.90 -34.75 12.76
N ILE A 485 -29.68 -33.45 12.93
CA ILE A 485 -30.74 -32.53 13.37
C ILE A 485 -31.79 -32.34 12.27
N VAL A 486 -33.06 -32.48 12.67
CA VAL A 486 -34.26 -32.15 11.90
C VAL A 486 -34.97 -31.02 12.64
N VAL A 487 -35.32 -29.96 11.91
CA VAL A 487 -36.09 -28.82 12.43
C VAL A 487 -37.54 -28.97 11.96
N PRO A 488 -38.54 -29.07 12.85
CA PRO A 488 -39.94 -29.24 12.46
C PRO A 488 -40.46 -28.10 11.58
N GLY A 489 -41.17 -28.44 10.49
CA GLY A 489 -41.63 -27.49 9.47
C GLY A 489 -40.56 -27.05 8.47
N TYR A 490 -39.31 -27.49 8.67
CA TYR A 490 -38.15 -27.18 7.82
C TYR A 490 -37.32 -28.46 7.53
N GLU A 491 -37.99 -29.61 7.40
CA GLU A 491 -37.38 -30.96 7.32
C GLU A 491 -36.40 -31.14 6.14
N HIS A 492 -36.54 -30.33 5.08
CA HIS A 492 -35.67 -30.34 3.90
C HIS A 492 -34.47 -29.39 4.02
N GLY A 493 -34.37 -28.62 5.11
CA GLY A 493 -33.38 -27.58 5.30
C GLY A 493 -31.96 -28.06 5.57
N CYS A 494 -31.00 -27.17 5.29
CA CYS A 494 -29.56 -27.44 5.39
C CYS A 494 -29.02 -27.32 6.82
N PHE A 495 -29.74 -27.83 7.83
CA PHE A 495 -29.33 -27.75 9.23
C PHE A 495 -28.19 -28.71 9.58
N ILE A 496 -27.22 -28.23 10.35
CA ILE A 496 -26.25 -29.02 11.11
C ILE A 496 -26.15 -28.36 12.49
N GLY A 497 -26.17 -29.16 13.56
CA GLY A 497 -26.01 -28.66 14.93
C GLY A 497 -24.55 -28.51 15.37
N PRO A 498 -24.34 -27.91 16.56
CA PRO A 498 -23.03 -27.89 17.21
C PRO A 498 -22.43 -29.30 17.25
N THR A 499 -21.26 -29.46 16.65
CA THR A 499 -20.56 -30.73 16.53
C THR A 499 -19.18 -30.59 17.14
N ILE A 500 -18.72 -31.58 17.90
CA ILE A 500 -17.41 -31.53 18.56
C ILE A 500 -16.69 -32.85 18.40
N LEU A 501 -15.47 -32.78 17.85
CA LEU A 501 -14.53 -33.90 17.75
C LEU A 501 -13.37 -33.66 18.72
N SER A 502 -13.04 -34.65 19.53
CA SER A 502 -11.95 -34.66 20.51
C SER A 502 -10.83 -35.62 20.08
N ASN A 503 -9.66 -35.50 20.71
CA ASN A 503 -8.41 -36.17 20.31
C ASN A 503 -8.03 -35.96 18.83
N VAL A 504 -8.30 -34.76 18.30
CA VAL A 504 -7.90 -34.39 16.94
C VAL A 504 -6.38 -34.19 16.88
N THR A 505 -5.75 -34.66 15.80
CA THR A 505 -4.30 -34.55 15.57
C THR A 505 -4.00 -33.78 14.29
N THR A 506 -2.79 -33.24 14.18
CA THR A 506 -2.34 -32.46 13.01
C THR A 506 -2.34 -33.25 11.69
N ASN A 507 -2.41 -34.59 11.76
CA ASN A 507 -2.40 -35.46 10.58
C ASN A 507 -3.78 -35.70 9.95
N MET A 508 -4.88 -35.48 10.66
CA MET A 508 -6.24 -35.79 10.20
C MET A 508 -6.73 -34.81 9.12
N GLU A 509 -7.55 -35.29 8.17
CA GLU A 509 -8.15 -34.44 7.12
C GLU A 509 -9.03 -33.33 7.72
N CYS A 510 -9.81 -33.66 8.76
CA CYS A 510 -10.64 -32.69 9.48
C CYS A 510 -9.83 -31.54 10.11
N TYR A 511 -8.55 -31.74 10.43
CA TYR A 511 -7.64 -30.68 10.86
C TYR A 511 -6.99 -29.93 9.68
N LYS A 512 -6.58 -30.65 8.63
CA LYS A 512 -5.90 -30.05 7.46
C LYS A 512 -6.79 -29.15 6.60
N GLU A 513 -8.08 -29.46 6.49
CA GLU A 513 -9.01 -28.71 5.63
C GLU A 513 -9.84 -27.63 6.35
N GLU A 514 -10.35 -26.69 5.57
CA GLU A 514 -11.20 -25.58 6.03
C GLU A 514 -12.56 -26.10 6.53
N VAL A 515 -13.01 -25.58 7.68
CA VAL A 515 -14.21 -26.05 8.39
C VAL A 515 -15.23 -24.91 8.40
N PHE A 516 -16.10 -24.88 7.38
CA PHE A 516 -17.06 -23.79 7.18
C PHE A 516 -18.45 -24.15 7.71
N GLY A 517 -18.52 -24.49 9.00
CA GLY A 517 -19.72 -25.03 9.66
C GLY A 517 -19.57 -25.09 11.19
N PRO A 518 -20.62 -25.50 11.93
CA PRO A 518 -20.66 -25.42 13.40
C PRO A 518 -19.92 -26.60 14.05
N VAL A 519 -18.61 -26.71 13.78
CA VAL A 519 -17.78 -27.86 14.18
C VAL A 519 -16.52 -27.39 14.91
N LEU A 520 -16.34 -27.82 16.16
CA LEU A 520 -15.13 -27.59 16.95
C LEU A 520 -14.23 -28.84 16.98
N LEU A 521 -12.93 -28.63 16.77
CA LEU A 521 -11.89 -29.65 16.85
C LEU A 521 -11.06 -29.44 18.12
N CYS A 522 -11.10 -30.40 19.05
CA CYS A 522 -10.38 -30.34 20.31
C CYS A 522 -9.09 -31.17 20.25
N MET A 523 -7.98 -30.52 20.54
CA MET A 523 -6.62 -31.04 20.53
C MET A 523 -5.97 -30.86 21.92
N GLN A 524 -4.86 -31.54 22.15
CA GLN A 524 -4.07 -31.44 23.38
C GLN A 524 -2.63 -31.01 23.07
N ALA A 525 -1.99 -30.32 24.01
CA ALA A 525 -0.56 -30.05 24.00
C ALA A 525 0.01 -30.20 25.42
N ALA A 526 1.25 -30.67 25.55
CA ALA A 526 1.96 -30.77 26.81
C ALA A 526 2.47 -29.40 27.30
N SER A 527 2.74 -28.46 26.39
CA SER A 527 3.24 -27.12 26.72
C SER A 527 2.72 -26.02 25.79
N ILE A 528 3.01 -24.75 26.12
CA ILE A 528 2.67 -23.60 25.28
C ILE A 528 3.49 -23.56 23.98
N GLU A 529 4.73 -24.06 24.01
CA GLU A 529 5.60 -24.16 22.84
C GLU A 529 5.02 -25.13 21.81
N GLU A 530 4.55 -26.30 22.24
CA GLU A 530 3.86 -27.26 21.38
C GLU A 530 2.54 -26.68 20.86
N ALA A 531 1.79 -25.94 21.69
CA ALA A 531 0.57 -25.28 21.24
C ALA A 531 0.82 -24.19 20.18
N ILE A 532 1.90 -23.40 20.32
CA ILE A 532 2.33 -22.41 19.32
C ILE A 532 2.79 -23.11 18.03
N ASP A 533 3.56 -24.20 18.14
CA ASP A 533 4.02 -25.01 17.01
C ASP A 533 2.86 -25.64 16.23
N ILE A 534 1.84 -26.18 16.92
CA ILE A 534 0.59 -26.69 16.30
C ILE A 534 -0.12 -25.61 15.48
N VAL A 535 -0.13 -24.35 15.92
CA VAL A 535 -0.76 -23.25 15.15
C VAL A 535 0.15 -22.79 14.00
N ASN A 536 1.43 -22.55 14.27
CA ASN A 536 2.38 -22.03 13.28
C ASN A 536 2.66 -23.01 12.12
N ARG A 537 2.50 -24.32 12.34
CA ARG A 537 2.55 -25.35 11.28
C ARG A 537 1.26 -25.46 10.46
N HIS A 538 0.18 -24.76 10.83
CA HIS A 538 -1.04 -24.81 10.04
C HIS A 538 -0.88 -24.04 8.72
N LYS A 539 -1.60 -24.48 7.67
CA LYS A 539 -1.52 -23.83 6.37
C LYS A 539 -2.12 -22.43 6.39
N TYR A 540 -3.18 -22.18 7.17
CA TYR A 540 -3.83 -20.88 7.29
C TYR A 540 -3.33 -20.10 8.50
N SER A 541 -3.25 -18.77 8.40
CA SER A 541 -2.76 -17.91 9.49
C SER A 541 -3.48 -16.56 9.60
N ASN A 542 -4.82 -16.59 9.51
CA ASN A 542 -5.69 -15.45 9.77
C ASN A 542 -5.56 -14.97 11.24
N GLY A 543 -6.10 -15.72 12.21
CA GLY A 543 -5.94 -15.39 13.63
C GLY A 543 -5.90 -16.57 14.61
N ALA A 544 -5.34 -16.33 15.79
CA ALA A 544 -5.29 -17.30 16.89
C ALA A 544 -5.33 -16.63 18.28
N SER A 545 -6.11 -17.21 19.19
CA SER A 545 -6.33 -16.71 20.56
C SER A 545 -5.55 -17.49 21.61
N ILE A 546 -5.24 -16.85 22.74
CA ILE A 546 -4.82 -17.50 23.98
C ILE A 546 -5.73 -17.08 25.14
N PHE A 547 -6.12 -18.04 25.98
CA PHE A 547 -6.84 -17.84 27.22
C PHE A 547 -5.94 -18.22 28.39
N THR A 548 -5.63 -17.27 29.28
CA THR A 548 -4.68 -17.39 30.40
C THR A 548 -4.76 -16.16 31.33
N THR A 549 -4.47 -16.33 32.62
CA THR A 549 -4.23 -15.19 33.54
C THR A 549 -2.77 -14.74 33.55
N SER A 550 -1.85 -15.55 33.01
CA SER A 550 -0.43 -15.24 32.93
C SER A 550 -0.10 -14.27 31.79
N GLY A 551 0.20 -13.01 32.15
CA GLY A 551 0.74 -12.02 31.21
C GLY A 551 2.03 -12.46 30.53
N VAL A 552 2.81 -13.35 31.15
CA VAL A 552 4.03 -13.94 30.54
C VAL A 552 3.66 -14.92 29.43
N ALA A 553 2.68 -15.81 29.66
CA ALA A 553 2.19 -16.73 28.63
C ALA A 553 1.53 -15.97 27.46
N ALA A 554 0.69 -14.99 27.76
CA ALA A 554 0.06 -14.13 26.76
C ALA A 554 1.10 -13.39 25.90
N ARG A 555 2.14 -12.81 26.53
CA ARG A 555 3.20 -12.09 25.82
C ARG A 555 4.09 -13.02 24.97
N LYS A 556 4.38 -14.23 25.46
CA LYS A 556 5.11 -15.26 24.69
C LYS A 556 4.34 -15.63 23.43
N PHE A 557 3.08 -16.05 23.59
CA PHE A 557 2.18 -16.42 22.50
C PHE A 557 2.10 -15.31 21.44
N GLN A 558 1.78 -14.08 21.83
CA GLN A 558 1.72 -12.91 20.95
C GLN A 558 2.98 -12.70 20.07
N THR A 559 4.17 -12.97 20.62
CA THR A 559 5.47 -12.71 19.98
C THR A 559 5.89 -13.83 19.03
N GLU A 560 5.59 -15.09 19.39
CA GLU A 560 6.04 -16.29 18.68
C GLU A 560 5.00 -16.84 17.69
N ILE A 561 3.71 -16.47 17.83
CA ILE A 561 2.64 -16.87 16.90
C ILE A 561 2.76 -16.12 15.55
N GLU A 562 2.57 -16.82 14.43
CA GLU A 562 2.80 -16.31 13.07
C GLU A 562 1.50 -15.97 12.31
N VAL A 563 0.47 -15.52 13.04
CA VAL A 563 -0.85 -15.12 12.53
C VAL A 563 -1.01 -13.59 12.46
N GLY A 564 -1.92 -13.12 11.60
CA GLY A 564 -2.24 -11.69 11.46
C GLY A 564 -2.96 -11.09 12.67
N GLN A 565 -3.88 -11.84 13.27
CA GLN A 565 -4.72 -11.41 14.40
C GLN A 565 -4.50 -12.25 15.66
N VAL A 566 -4.30 -11.60 16.81
CA VAL A 566 -4.05 -12.25 18.10
C VAL A 566 -5.10 -11.82 19.12
N GLY A 567 -5.77 -12.80 19.73
CA GLY A 567 -6.73 -12.59 20.83
C GLY A 567 -6.13 -12.98 22.17
N ILE A 568 -6.19 -12.10 23.17
CA ILE A 568 -5.75 -12.39 24.54
C ILE A 568 -6.98 -12.34 25.46
N ASN A 569 -7.40 -13.50 25.96
CA ASN A 569 -8.66 -13.72 26.71
C ASN A 569 -9.94 -13.30 25.96
N VAL A 570 -9.83 -13.11 24.64
CA VAL A 570 -10.94 -12.92 23.69
C VAL A 570 -10.83 -13.94 22.56
N PRO A 571 -11.94 -14.39 21.97
CA PRO A 571 -11.89 -15.06 20.67
C PRO A 571 -11.48 -14.03 19.61
N ILE A 572 -11.00 -14.50 18.44
CA ILE A 572 -10.73 -13.59 17.32
C ILE A 572 -12.04 -13.02 16.80
N SER A 573 -12.06 -11.70 16.62
CA SER A 573 -13.16 -10.94 16.03
C SER A 573 -12.58 -10.05 14.93
N ALA A 574 -13.33 -9.84 13.85
CA ALA A 574 -12.94 -8.84 12.85
C ALA A 574 -12.65 -7.49 13.53
N PRO A 575 -11.49 -6.85 13.26
CA PRO A 575 -11.12 -5.60 13.90
C PRO A 575 -12.05 -4.46 13.46
N LEU A 576 -11.99 -3.32 14.16
CA LEU A 576 -12.78 -2.13 13.83
C LEU A 576 -12.21 -1.41 12.59
N PRO A 577 -13.07 -0.76 11.77
CA PRO A 577 -12.72 -0.09 10.50
C PRO A 577 -11.51 0.85 10.49
N PHE A 578 -11.16 1.43 11.65
CA PHE A 578 -10.04 2.36 11.80
C PHE A 578 -8.71 1.66 12.10
N SER A 579 -8.72 0.35 12.34
CA SER A 579 -7.56 -0.53 12.41
C SER A 579 -7.29 -1.11 11.00
N SER A 580 -6.83 -2.36 10.91
CA SER A 580 -6.94 -3.12 9.67
C SER A 580 -7.18 -4.61 9.94
N PHE A 581 -8.02 -5.24 9.12
CA PHE A 581 -8.16 -6.68 8.97
C PHE A 581 -6.85 -7.26 8.45
N THR A 582 -6.13 -7.98 9.31
CA THR A 582 -4.81 -8.53 9.05
C THR A 582 -4.89 -10.06 8.92
N SER A 583 -4.17 -10.61 7.94
CA SER A 583 -3.98 -12.06 7.76
C SER A 583 -2.53 -12.31 7.35
N CYS A 584 -2.02 -13.53 7.58
CA CYS A 584 -0.71 -13.97 7.15
C CYS A 584 -0.81 -15.15 6.16
N ARG A 585 0.32 -15.81 5.87
CA ARG A 585 0.53 -17.05 5.08
C ARG A 585 -0.70 -17.98 4.92
N PRO A 586 -0.95 -18.48 3.70
CA PRO A 586 -1.31 -17.71 2.53
C PRO A 586 -2.76 -17.16 2.63
N SER A 587 -3.40 -17.19 3.81
CA SER A 587 -4.69 -16.53 4.10
C SER A 587 -4.70 -15.03 3.77
N PHE A 588 -3.53 -14.43 3.49
CA PHE A 588 -3.40 -13.19 2.75
C PHE A 588 -2.45 -13.31 1.55
N ALA A 589 -2.80 -12.65 0.45
CA ALA A 589 -1.90 -12.33 -0.65
C ALA A 589 -2.09 -10.87 -1.09
N GLY A 590 -0.98 -10.12 -1.17
CA GLY A 590 -0.94 -8.66 -1.36
C GLY A 590 -0.12 -7.96 -0.28
N ASP A 591 0.24 -6.68 -0.48
CA ASP A 591 1.05 -5.94 0.50
C ASP A 591 0.21 -5.13 1.50
N LEU A 592 -1.07 -4.89 1.20
CA LEU A 592 -1.95 -3.95 1.90
C LEU A 592 -3.32 -4.57 2.20
N ASN A 593 -3.79 -4.35 3.43
CA ASN A 593 -5.11 -4.78 3.92
C ASN A 593 -6.27 -3.90 3.43
N PHE A 594 -7.49 -4.38 3.63
CA PHE A 594 -8.73 -3.90 3.00
C PHE A 594 -9.21 -2.52 3.48
N ASP A 595 -8.94 -2.20 4.73
CA ASP A 595 -9.65 -1.25 5.58
C ASP A 595 -8.70 -0.27 6.28
N GLY A 596 -9.26 0.76 6.91
CA GLY A 596 -8.52 1.82 7.58
C GLY A 596 -7.44 2.48 6.74
N LYS A 597 -6.26 2.70 7.34
CA LYS A 597 -5.10 3.29 6.67
C LYS A 597 -4.52 2.42 5.56
N ALA A 598 -4.72 1.10 5.61
CA ALA A 598 -4.25 0.18 4.57
C ALA A 598 -5.15 0.25 3.34
N GLY A 599 -6.48 0.21 3.51
CA GLY A 599 -7.46 0.35 2.44
C GLY A 599 -7.31 1.66 1.65
N VAL A 600 -7.02 2.78 2.32
CA VAL A 600 -6.71 4.05 1.63
C VAL A 600 -5.41 3.96 0.83
N GLN A 601 -4.40 3.26 1.33
CA GLN A 601 -3.15 3.02 0.58
C GLN A 601 -3.38 2.06 -0.60
N PHE A 602 -4.33 1.12 -0.50
CA PHE A 602 -4.70 0.21 -1.58
C PHE A 602 -5.52 0.93 -2.67
N TYR A 603 -6.45 1.81 -2.30
CA TYR A 603 -7.27 2.54 -3.27
C TYR A 603 -6.68 3.88 -3.75
N THR A 604 -5.42 4.19 -3.41
CA THR A 604 -4.68 5.35 -3.94
C THR A 604 -3.27 4.98 -4.37
N HIS A 605 -2.72 5.71 -5.33
CA HIS A 605 -1.27 5.78 -5.56
C HIS A 605 -0.72 7.07 -4.96
N ILE A 606 0.58 7.08 -4.66
CA ILE A 606 1.29 8.29 -4.22
C ILE A 606 1.94 8.90 -5.45
N LYS A 607 1.66 10.18 -5.70
CA LYS A 607 2.41 11.04 -6.62
C LYS A 607 3.25 12.00 -5.79
N THR A 608 4.51 12.19 -6.15
CA THR A 608 5.42 13.12 -5.45
C THR A 608 5.79 14.28 -6.36
N VAL A 609 5.66 15.50 -5.86
CA VAL A 609 5.95 16.75 -6.57
C VAL A 609 7.14 17.43 -5.90
N THR A 610 8.16 17.76 -6.68
CA THR A 610 9.30 18.58 -6.26
C THR A 610 9.30 19.87 -7.08
N GLN A 611 9.19 21.02 -6.41
CA GLN A 611 9.01 22.33 -7.05
C GLN A 611 10.08 23.33 -6.64
N GLN A 612 10.45 24.20 -7.57
CA GLN A 612 11.27 25.38 -7.31
C GLN A 612 10.65 26.59 -8.01
N TRP A 613 10.58 27.71 -7.28
CA TRP A 613 10.25 29.03 -7.81
C TRP A 613 11.43 29.96 -7.52
N LYS A 614 11.81 30.78 -8.49
CA LYS A 614 12.92 31.74 -8.34
C LYS A 614 12.42 33.12 -8.72
N ASP A 615 12.57 34.06 -7.80
CA ASP A 615 12.39 35.47 -8.09
C ASP A 615 13.55 35.93 -8.98
N LEU A 616 13.25 36.07 -10.27
CA LEU A 616 14.20 36.49 -11.29
C LEU A 616 14.15 38.02 -11.38
N LEU A 617 15.10 38.68 -10.71
CA LEU A 617 15.28 40.13 -10.82
C LEU A 617 15.53 40.54 -12.27
N ASP A 618 14.88 41.61 -12.72
CA ASP A 618 15.03 42.15 -14.07
C ASP A 618 16.50 42.38 -14.41
N SER A 619 16.96 41.83 -15.54
CA SER A 619 18.34 41.94 -16.03
C SER A 619 18.63 43.30 -16.70
N SER A 620 18.22 44.40 -16.04
CA SER A 620 18.43 45.78 -16.47
C SER A 620 19.83 46.29 -16.09
N GLY A 621 20.83 45.85 -16.85
CA GLY A 621 22.07 46.62 -17.03
C GLY A 621 23.07 46.65 -15.85
N ALA A 622 23.57 45.49 -15.42
CA ALA A 622 24.80 45.42 -14.64
C ALA A 622 25.73 44.30 -15.16
N SER A 623 26.96 44.66 -15.54
CA SER A 623 27.99 43.70 -15.98
C SER A 623 28.60 42.98 -14.79
N VAL A 624 27.96 41.90 -14.34
CA VAL A 624 28.51 41.00 -13.31
C VAL A 624 29.71 40.23 -13.90
N ALA A 625 30.91 40.74 -13.65
CA ALA A 625 32.13 39.98 -13.90
C ALA A 625 32.13 38.70 -13.04
N MET A 626 32.55 37.58 -13.63
CA MET A 626 32.71 36.29 -12.95
C MET A 626 33.53 36.46 -11.66
N PRO A 627 32.99 36.14 -10.47
CA PRO A 627 33.78 36.16 -9.25
C PRO A 627 34.86 35.09 -9.32
N SER A 628 36.13 35.50 -9.46
CA SER A 628 37.25 34.62 -9.18
C SER A 628 37.18 34.18 -7.71
N PRO A 629 37.46 32.90 -7.37
CA PRO A 629 37.43 32.46 -5.98
C PRO A 629 38.43 33.25 -5.14
N ARG A 630 37.93 34.12 -4.24
CA ARG A 630 38.78 34.77 -3.24
C ARG A 630 39.23 33.74 -2.23
N THR A 631 40.47 33.29 -2.36
CA THR A 631 41.15 32.41 -1.42
C THR A 631 41.29 33.08 -0.05
N SER A 632 40.43 32.69 0.90
CA SER A 632 40.60 32.99 2.32
C SER A 632 41.74 32.13 2.90
N ALA A 633 42.98 32.47 2.57
CA ALA A 633 44.16 31.70 2.93
C ALA A 633 44.58 31.92 4.40
N SER A 634 43.85 31.30 5.35
CA SER A 634 44.39 30.99 6.67
C SER A 634 45.18 29.68 6.58
N GLY A 635 46.48 29.81 6.28
CA GLY A 635 47.33 28.70 5.87
C GLY A 635 47.44 27.55 6.88
N ARG A 636 46.93 26.38 6.50
CA ARG A 636 47.57 25.09 6.74
C ARG A 636 47.73 24.40 5.39
N GLU A 637 48.86 23.73 5.18
CA GLU A 637 49.21 23.17 3.88
C GLU A 637 48.27 22.02 3.52
N VAL A 638 47.56 22.16 2.39
CA VAL A 638 46.99 21.01 1.69
C VAL A 638 48.17 20.24 1.11
N SER A 639 48.64 19.26 1.88
CA SER A 639 49.92 18.59 1.66
C SER A 639 49.92 17.75 0.36
N ARG A 640 51.07 17.16 0.04
CA ARG A 640 51.28 16.27 -1.12
C ARG A 640 50.47 14.96 -1.08
N SER A 641 49.56 14.78 -0.11
CA SER A 641 48.77 13.57 0.12
C SER A 641 47.99 13.11 -1.10
N ASN A 642 47.25 13.98 -1.79
CA ASN A 642 46.30 13.53 -2.82
C ASN A 642 46.99 13.04 -4.11
N ARG A 643 48.25 13.44 -4.35
CA ARG A 643 49.05 12.83 -5.43
C ARG A 643 49.61 11.47 -5.02
N ARG A 644 50.08 11.34 -3.77
CA ARG A 644 50.45 10.05 -3.18
C ARG A 644 49.31 9.05 -3.11
N PHE A 645 48.08 9.48 -2.83
CA PHE A 645 46.92 8.61 -2.75
C PHE A 645 46.54 7.97 -4.10
N MET A 646 46.87 8.63 -5.22
CA MET A 646 46.80 8.01 -6.54
C MET A 646 48.04 7.14 -6.84
N GLU A 647 49.23 7.52 -6.37
CA GLU A 647 50.46 6.73 -6.54
C GLU A 647 50.46 5.42 -5.71
N GLU A 648 49.79 5.37 -4.54
CA GLU A 648 49.67 4.16 -3.69
C GLU A 648 48.56 3.18 -4.14
N TYR A 649 47.69 3.60 -5.07
CA TYR A 649 46.66 2.74 -5.70
C TYR A 649 46.83 2.56 -7.21
N TYR A 650 47.86 3.15 -7.82
CA TYR A 650 48.28 2.79 -9.18
C TYR A 650 49.03 1.46 -9.13
N PHE A 651 48.45 0.41 -9.72
CA PHE A 651 49.13 -0.88 -9.86
C PHE A 651 50.45 -0.70 -10.62
N PRO A 652 51.61 -1.09 -10.06
CA PRO A 652 52.88 -1.02 -10.77
C PRO A 652 52.87 -2.06 -11.90
N GLY A 653 52.92 -1.60 -13.15
CA GLY A 653 52.82 -2.46 -14.32
C GLY A 653 53.93 -3.53 -14.39
N ASN A 654 53.59 -4.65 -15.03
CA ASN A 654 54.46 -5.81 -15.30
C ASN A 654 54.90 -6.66 -14.08
N LEU A 655 53.91 -7.25 -13.42
CA LEU A 655 53.96 -8.66 -13.02
C LEU A 655 52.62 -9.32 -13.38
N ALA A 656 52.61 -10.64 -13.60
CA ALA A 656 51.39 -11.39 -13.88
C ALA A 656 50.56 -11.51 -12.60
N GLN A 657 49.69 -10.52 -12.37
CA GLN A 657 48.84 -10.43 -11.19
C GLN A 657 47.56 -11.25 -11.43
N GLU A 658 47.23 -12.16 -10.51
CA GLU A 658 45.97 -12.91 -10.57
C GLU A 658 44.80 -11.92 -10.48
N LEU A 659 43.84 -12.02 -11.42
CA LEU A 659 42.65 -11.17 -11.44
C LEU A 659 41.86 -11.38 -10.14
N SER A 660 41.52 -10.29 -9.44
CA SER A 660 40.82 -10.43 -8.17
C SER A 660 39.41 -10.99 -8.41
N ARG A 661 39.09 -12.09 -7.73
CA ARG A 661 37.78 -12.74 -7.84
C ARG A 661 36.85 -12.18 -6.77
N VAL A 662 35.69 -11.69 -7.17
CA VAL A 662 34.74 -11.03 -6.29
C VAL A 662 34.07 -12.08 -5.40
N GLN A 663 34.23 -11.95 -4.08
CA GLN A 663 33.75 -12.93 -3.12
C GLN A 663 32.24 -12.79 -2.85
N ASN A 664 31.59 -13.90 -2.50
CA ASN A 664 30.24 -13.87 -1.92
C ASN A 664 30.34 -13.52 -0.43
N LEU A 665 29.34 -12.84 0.13
CA LEU A 665 29.23 -12.62 1.58
C LEU A 665 28.18 -13.57 2.15
N ILE A 666 28.61 -14.57 2.93
CA ILE A 666 27.75 -15.62 3.47
C ILE A 666 27.99 -15.71 4.98
N GLY A 667 26.94 -15.52 5.79
CA GLY A 667 27.04 -15.69 7.25
C GLY A 667 28.00 -14.72 7.95
N GLY A 668 28.32 -13.58 7.33
CA GLY A 668 29.31 -12.62 7.84
C GLY A 668 30.77 -13.01 7.59
N ALA A 669 31.04 -13.88 6.62
CA ALA A 669 32.36 -14.11 6.06
C ALA A 669 32.34 -13.90 4.53
N PHE A 670 33.42 -13.36 3.98
CA PHE A 670 33.64 -13.37 2.53
C PHE A 670 34.17 -14.74 2.11
N VAL A 671 33.61 -15.29 1.02
CA VAL A 671 33.79 -16.69 0.60
C VAL A 671 34.02 -16.76 -0.91
N ASP A 672 35.07 -17.46 -1.31
CA ASP A 672 35.36 -17.78 -2.71
C ASP A 672 34.38 -18.84 -3.24
N SER A 673 33.68 -18.52 -4.33
CA SER A 673 32.74 -19.44 -4.95
C SER A 673 33.45 -20.65 -5.56
N GLN A 674 32.91 -21.83 -5.30
CA GLN A 674 33.34 -23.12 -5.85
C GLN A 674 32.87 -23.32 -7.29
N SER A 675 32.09 -22.38 -7.84
CA SER A 675 31.73 -22.36 -9.25
C SER A 675 32.99 -22.25 -10.13
N PRO A 676 33.11 -23.02 -11.23
CA PRO A 676 34.18 -22.83 -12.20
C PRO A 676 33.97 -21.57 -13.05
N ASP A 677 32.72 -21.11 -13.16
CA ASP A 677 32.34 -20.04 -14.09
C ASP A 677 32.42 -18.65 -13.45
N SER A 678 32.72 -17.65 -14.27
CA SER A 678 32.71 -16.25 -13.88
C SER A 678 32.44 -15.31 -15.05
N ILE A 679 32.14 -14.05 -14.74
CA ILE A 679 31.94 -12.94 -15.67
C ILE A 679 33.01 -11.88 -15.38
N ASP A 680 33.68 -11.42 -16.43
CA ASP A 680 34.64 -10.32 -16.34
C ASP A 680 33.93 -8.99 -16.05
N VAL A 681 34.39 -8.29 -15.01
CA VAL A 681 34.05 -6.89 -14.74
C VAL A 681 34.97 -6.03 -15.59
N ILE A 682 34.42 -5.38 -16.61
CA ILE A 682 35.20 -4.67 -17.65
C ILE A 682 35.10 -3.17 -17.44
N ASN A 683 36.25 -2.50 -17.31
CA ASN A 683 36.31 -1.03 -17.27
C ASN A 683 35.77 -0.47 -18.60
N PRO A 684 34.66 0.29 -18.62
CA PRO A 684 34.03 0.74 -19.86
C PRO A 684 34.82 1.81 -20.62
N ALA A 685 35.84 2.44 -20.01
CA ALA A 685 36.74 3.38 -20.68
C ALA A 685 37.91 2.69 -21.40
N THR A 686 38.53 1.68 -20.77
CA THR A 686 39.74 1.02 -21.33
C THR A 686 39.47 -0.34 -21.98
N GLN A 687 38.37 -1.01 -21.64
CA GLN A 687 38.04 -2.40 -21.95
C GLN A 687 38.91 -3.45 -21.24
N GLU A 688 39.67 -3.06 -20.22
CA GLU A 688 40.45 -3.98 -19.37
C GLU A 688 39.55 -4.68 -18.34
N VAL A 689 39.93 -5.89 -17.93
CA VAL A 689 39.26 -6.62 -16.85
C VAL A 689 39.78 -6.14 -15.50
N VAL A 690 38.87 -5.68 -14.65
CA VAL A 690 39.15 -5.11 -13.31
C VAL A 690 39.08 -6.20 -12.24
N SER A 691 38.10 -7.09 -12.34
CA SER A 691 37.85 -8.21 -11.42
C SER A 691 36.99 -9.28 -12.11
N GLN A 692 36.78 -10.43 -11.47
CA GLN A 692 35.94 -11.51 -11.99
C GLN A 692 34.83 -11.91 -11.02
N VAL A 693 33.59 -11.86 -11.46
CA VAL A 693 32.38 -12.17 -10.67
C VAL A 693 31.98 -13.63 -10.84
N PRO A 694 31.88 -14.44 -9.77
CA PRO A 694 31.47 -15.84 -9.89
C PRO A 694 29.99 -15.99 -10.26
N LEU A 695 29.67 -17.03 -11.02
CA LEU A 695 28.29 -17.53 -11.12
C LEU A 695 28.01 -18.43 -9.92
N THR A 696 27.57 -17.84 -8.80
CA THR A 696 27.33 -18.51 -7.51
C THR A 696 26.53 -19.80 -7.67
N THR A 697 26.94 -20.86 -6.97
CA THR A 697 26.25 -22.15 -7.02
C THR A 697 24.90 -22.09 -6.29
N ASN A 698 23.97 -23.00 -6.61
CA ASN A 698 22.72 -23.11 -5.87
C ASN A 698 22.97 -23.43 -4.39
N GLU A 699 24.02 -24.18 -4.10
CA GLU A 699 24.43 -24.61 -2.76
C GLU A 699 24.92 -23.40 -1.93
N GLU A 700 25.71 -22.51 -2.54
CA GLU A 700 26.13 -21.24 -1.95
C GLU A 700 24.95 -20.27 -1.76
N PHE A 701 24.03 -20.20 -2.72
CA PHE A 701 22.79 -19.44 -2.58
C PHE A 701 21.95 -19.93 -1.40
N LYS A 702 21.77 -21.26 -1.27
CA LYS A 702 21.07 -21.86 -0.13
C LYS A 702 21.80 -21.65 1.19
N ALA A 703 23.14 -21.61 1.19
CA ALA A 703 23.91 -21.24 2.37
C ALA A 703 23.65 -19.78 2.79
N ALA A 704 23.59 -18.84 1.85
CA ALA A 704 23.26 -17.43 2.12
C ALA A 704 21.83 -17.25 2.67
N VAL A 705 20.83 -17.91 2.07
CA VAL A 705 19.45 -17.89 2.58
C VAL A 705 19.34 -18.55 3.95
N SER A 706 20.03 -19.67 4.16
CA SER A 706 20.08 -20.36 5.46
C SER A 706 20.71 -19.50 6.56
N ALA A 707 21.81 -18.80 6.26
CA ALA A 707 22.43 -17.84 7.18
C ALA A 707 21.48 -16.68 7.51
N ALA A 708 20.80 -16.11 6.52
CA ALA A 708 19.78 -15.08 6.71
C ALA A 708 18.62 -15.55 7.59
N LYS A 709 18.14 -16.78 7.40
CA LYS A 709 17.08 -17.40 8.20
C LYS A 709 17.50 -17.67 9.64
N GLN A 710 18.72 -18.15 9.86
CA GLN A 710 19.28 -18.39 11.20
C GLN A 710 19.44 -17.08 11.99
N ALA A 711 19.99 -16.03 11.36
CA ALA A 711 20.19 -14.72 11.99
C ALA A 711 18.87 -13.98 12.30
N PHE A 712 17.78 -14.27 11.58
CA PHE A 712 16.51 -13.56 11.73
C PHE A 712 15.90 -13.62 13.15
N SER A 713 15.97 -14.76 13.82
CA SER A 713 15.30 -14.96 15.13
C SER A 713 15.85 -14.05 16.24
N SER A 714 17.18 -13.91 16.31
CA SER A 714 17.85 -12.98 17.23
C SER A 714 17.74 -11.53 16.77
N TRP A 715 17.80 -11.28 15.45
CA TRP A 715 17.77 -9.94 14.90
C TRP A 715 16.39 -9.25 14.98
N ARG A 716 15.28 -9.96 14.71
CA ARG A 716 13.92 -9.41 14.91
C ARG A 716 13.68 -8.99 16.37
N SER A 717 14.29 -9.74 17.29
CA SER A 717 14.21 -9.58 18.75
C SER A 717 15.15 -8.50 19.30
N THR A 718 16.12 -8.04 18.51
CA THR A 718 17.06 -6.99 18.89
C THR A 718 16.33 -5.63 18.99
N PRO A 719 16.48 -4.84 20.08
CA PRO A 719 15.78 -3.58 20.24
C PRO A 719 16.00 -2.60 19.09
N VAL A 720 14.95 -1.89 18.65
CA VAL A 720 15.02 -0.97 17.50
C VAL A 720 16.10 0.10 17.67
N THR A 721 16.33 0.58 18.90
CA THR A 721 17.39 1.56 19.22
C THR A 721 18.81 0.99 19.17
N ALA A 722 18.98 -0.33 19.22
CA ALA A 722 20.26 -0.98 18.94
C ALA A 722 20.50 -1.09 17.42
N ARG A 723 19.48 -1.51 16.65
CA ARG A 723 19.53 -1.52 15.18
C ARG A 723 19.80 -0.12 14.59
N GLN A 724 19.16 0.89 15.16
CA GLN A 724 19.34 2.31 14.83
C GLN A 724 20.78 2.80 15.01
N ARG A 725 21.51 2.33 16.04
CA ARG A 725 22.91 2.72 16.29
C ARG A 725 23.88 2.19 15.23
N ILE A 726 23.59 1.01 14.67
CA ILE A 726 24.37 0.45 13.55
C ILE A 726 24.19 1.33 12.31
N MET A 727 22.98 1.84 12.03
CA MET A 727 22.79 2.84 10.95
C MET A 727 23.53 4.15 11.22
N PHE A 728 23.49 4.67 12.46
CA PHE A 728 24.25 5.86 12.84
C PHE A 728 25.77 5.69 12.67
N LYS A 729 26.31 4.47 12.79
CA LYS A 729 27.71 4.18 12.48
C LYS A 729 27.94 3.97 10.97
N LEU A 730 27.05 3.28 10.27
CA LEU A 730 27.15 3.05 8.83
C LEU A 730 27.19 4.36 8.03
N GLN A 731 26.36 5.36 8.37
CA GLN A 731 26.44 6.69 7.73
C GLN A 731 27.76 7.44 8.03
N GLU A 732 28.36 7.25 9.20
CA GLU A 732 29.70 7.79 9.52
C GLU A 732 30.79 7.13 8.65
N LEU A 733 30.73 5.80 8.49
CA LEU A 733 31.69 5.01 7.72
C LEU A 733 31.57 5.25 6.21
N ILE A 734 30.35 5.35 5.67
CA ILE A 734 30.13 5.75 4.27
C ILE A 734 30.68 7.17 4.01
N ARG A 735 30.53 8.09 4.98
CA ARG A 735 31.14 9.44 4.89
C ARG A 735 32.67 9.42 4.97
N ARG A 736 33.27 8.44 5.66
CA ARG A 736 34.74 8.24 5.72
C ARG A 736 35.32 7.76 4.38
N ASP A 737 34.66 6.81 3.73
CA ASP A 737 35.18 6.11 2.55
C ASP A 737 34.49 6.50 1.23
N ILE A 738 33.75 7.61 1.22
CA ILE A 738 33.01 8.11 0.04
C ILE A 738 33.89 8.28 -1.20
N ASP A 739 35.16 8.66 -1.02
CA ASP A 739 36.13 8.82 -2.12
C ASP A 739 36.52 7.47 -2.74
N LYS A 740 36.69 6.43 -1.90
CA LYS A 740 37.02 5.07 -2.35
C LYS A 740 35.83 4.44 -3.08
N LEU A 741 34.63 4.61 -2.52
CA LEU A 741 33.38 4.16 -3.14
C LEU A 741 33.18 4.85 -4.50
N ALA A 742 33.34 6.17 -4.57
CA ALA A 742 33.22 6.91 -5.82
C ALA A 742 34.25 6.45 -6.88
N LEU A 743 35.51 6.21 -6.48
CA LEU A 743 36.55 5.71 -7.37
C LEU A 743 36.20 4.33 -7.95
N ASN A 744 35.78 3.37 -7.10
CA ASN A 744 35.37 2.04 -7.57
C ASN A 744 34.20 2.10 -8.56
N ILE A 745 33.17 2.91 -8.27
CA ILE A 745 32.03 3.14 -9.18
C ILE A 745 32.51 3.74 -10.50
N THR A 746 33.44 4.69 -10.47
CA THR A 746 34.04 5.26 -11.70
C THR A 746 34.80 4.20 -12.50
N THR A 747 35.55 3.31 -11.86
CA THR A 747 36.33 2.26 -12.52
C THR A 747 35.47 1.16 -13.14
N GLU A 748 34.49 0.64 -12.42
CA GLU A 748 33.64 -0.47 -12.89
C GLU A 748 32.47 0.01 -13.77
N GLN A 749 31.85 1.15 -13.42
CA GLN A 749 30.62 1.63 -14.07
C GLN A 749 30.86 2.72 -15.13
N GLY A 750 31.98 3.45 -15.06
CA GLY A 750 32.36 4.50 -16.02
C GLY A 750 31.88 5.92 -15.72
N LYS A 751 31.09 6.14 -14.66
CA LYS A 751 30.68 7.49 -14.21
C LYS A 751 31.87 8.41 -13.99
N THR A 752 31.66 9.71 -14.21
CA THR A 752 32.57 10.74 -13.71
C THR A 752 32.60 10.70 -12.18
N LEU A 753 33.76 10.93 -11.56
CA LEU A 753 33.90 10.88 -10.09
C LEU A 753 32.85 11.74 -9.37
N LYS A 754 32.50 12.89 -9.94
CA LYS A 754 31.45 13.79 -9.46
C LYS A 754 30.05 13.15 -9.43
N ASP A 755 29.69 12.39 -10.47
CA ASP A 755 28.43 11.64 -10.51
C ASP A 755 28.48 10.41 -9.59
N ALA A 756 29.65 9.79 -9.41
CA ALA A 756 29.87 8.68 -8.49
C ALA A 756 29.77 9.10 -7.01
N HIS A 757 30.30 10.27 -6.62
CA HIS A 757 30.01 10.86 -5.30
C HIS A 757 28.51 11.12 -5.11
N GLY A 758 27.81 11.53 -6.18
CA GLY A 758 26.35 11.68 -6.18
C GLY A 758 25.62 10.36 -5.91
N ASP A 759 26.05 9.26 -6.53
CA ASP A 759 25.55 7.89 -6.32
C ASP A 759 25.61 7.51 -4.83
N VAL A 760 26.80 7.59 -4.22
CA VAL A 760 27.03 7.25 -2.82
C VAL A 760 26.24 8.19 -1.89
N PHE A 761 26.21 9.49 -2.17
CA PHE A 761 25.49 10.47 -1.34
C PHE A 761 23.97 10.24 -1.36
N ARG A 762 23.37 9.95 -2.51
CA ARG A 762 21.93 9.65 -2.61
C ARG A 762 21.55 8.32 -1.96
N GLY A 763 22.49 7.39 -1.81
CA GLY A 763 22.32 6.18 -0.98
C GLY A 763 22.46 6.47 0.51
N LEU A 764 23.45 7.27 0.90
CA LEU A 764 23.72 7.71 2.27
C LEU A 764 22.50 8.39 2.92
N GLU A 765 21.79 9.27 2.19
CA GLU A 765 20.55 9.90 2.68
C GLU A 765 19.46 8.87 3.09
N VAL A 766 19.46 7.65 2.52
CA VAL A 766 18.54 6.58 2.93
C VAL A 766 19.00 5.91 4.23
N VAL A 767 20.31 5.78 4.46
CA VAL A 767 20.86 5.33 5.76
C VAL A 767 20.54 6.36 6.85
N GLU A 768 20.63 7.64 6.54
CA GLU A 768 20.23 8.74 7.42
C GLU A 768 18.71 8.71 7.70
N HIS A 769 17.87 8.39 6.72
CA HIS A 769 16.45 8.13 6.96
C HIS A 769 16.21 6.87 7.83
N ALA A 770 16.97 5.80 7.63
CA ALA A 770 16.92 4.59 8.46
C ALA A 770 17.35 4.85 9.92
N CYS A 771 18.16 5.89 10.19
CA CYS A 771 18.41 6.37 11.55
C CYS A 771 17.15 6.90 12.25
N GLY A 772 16.06 7.17 11.52
CA GLY A 772 14.74 7.53 12.07
C GLY A 772 13.85 6.33 12.48
N MET A 773 14.28 5.08 12.27
CA MET A 773 13.42 3.89 12.32
C MET A 773 12.63 3.70 13.64
N ALA A 774 13.14 4.20 14.77
CA ALA A 774 12.49 4.09 16.08
C ALA A 774 11.10 4.73 16.16
N THR A 775 10.82 5.80 15.39
CA THR A 775 9.48 6.39 15.29
C THR A 775 8.68 5.80 14.12
N LEU A 776 9.36 5.43 13.02
CA LEU A 776 8.72 4.85 11.83
C LEU A 776 8.12 3.45 12.09
N GLN A 777 8.68 2.67 13.02
CA GLN A 777 8.14 1.37 13.43
C GLN A 777 7.10 1.42 14.55
N MET A 778 6.65 2.60 15.00
CA MET A 778 5.60 2.67 16.01
C MET A 778 4.28 2.08 15.49
N GLY A 779 3.64 1.29 16.34
CA GLY A 779 2.28 0.80 16.16
C GLY A 779 1.24 1.78 16.72
N GLU A 780 -0.02 1.37 16.75
CA GLU A 780 -1.16 2.20 17.16
C GLU A 780 -1.92 1.51 18.28
N TYR A 781 -2.50 2.27 19.23
CA TYR A 781 -3.20 1.72 20.39
C TYR A 781 -4.53 2.45 20.61
N VAL A 782 -5.60 1.69 20.86
CA VAL A 782 -6.93 2.20 21.23
C VAL A 782 -7.46 1.42 22.43
N SER A 783 -7.64 2.11 23.55
CA SER A 783 -8.24 1.56 24.77
C SER A 783 -9.75 1.40 24.64
N ASN A 784 -10.32 0.35 25.24
CA ASN A 784 -11.77 0.17 25.39
C ASN A 784 -12.56 0.33 24.06
N VAL A 785 -12.09 -0.34 23.00
CA VAL A 785 -12.78 -0.46 21.70
C VAL A 785 -14.12 -1.19 21.81
N SER A 786 -14.24 -2.04 22.82
CA SER A 786 -15.50 -2.50 23.40
C SER A 786 -15.32 -2.56 24.92
N ASN A 787 -16.38 -2.86 25.67
CA ASN A 787 -16.39 -2.76 27.13
C ASN A 787 -15.33 -3.66 27.79
N GLY A 788 -14.24 -3.06 28.28
CA GLY A 788 -13.09 -3.78 28.83
C GLY A 788 -12.27 -4.55 27.79
N VAL A 789 -12.22 -4.08 26.54
CA VAL A 789 -11.45 -4.66 25.44
C VAL A 789 -10.54 -3.60 24.83
N ASP A 790 -9.23 -3.80 24.82
CA ASP A 790 -8.28 -2.92 24.11
C ASP A 790 -7.84 -3.56 22.79
N THR A 791 -7.52 -2.75 21.78
CA THR A 791 -6.90 -3.22 20.53
C THR A 791 -5.69 -2.36 20.18
N TYR A 792 -4.61 -3.00 19.75
CA TYR A 792 -3.42 -2.33 19.25
C TYR A 792 -2.78 -3.06 18.07
N SER A 793 -2.06 -2.32 17.24
CA SER A 793 -1.31 -2.83 16.10
C SER A 793 0.19 -2.86 16.41
N LEU A 794 0.89 -3.86 15.88
CA LEU A 794 2.34 -3.99 15.91
C LEU A 794 2.89 -4.05 14.48
N ARG A 795 4.11 -3.54 14.29
CA ARG A 795 4.88 -3.68 13.05
C ARG A 795 5.96 -4.73 13.23
N GLU A 796 5.74 -5.91 12.65
CA GLU A 796 6.71 -7.01 12.70
C GLU A 796 7.51 -7.09 11.40
N PRO A 797 8.81 -7.43 11.44
CA PRO A 797 9.56 -7.77 10.22
C PRO A 797 9.05 -9.09 9.62
N LEU A 798 9.23 -9.25 8.31
CA LEU A 798 8.68 -10.36 7.53
C LEU A 798 9.50 -11.65 7.63
N GLY A 799 10.83 -11.55 7.66
CA GLY A 799 11.75 -12.69 7.55
C GLY A 799 13.03 -12.34 6.79
N VAL A 800 13.40 -13.21 5.85
CA VAL A 800 14.44 -12.92 4.85
C VAL A 800 13.85 -12.08 3.73
N CYS A 801 14.46 -10.94 3.42
CA CYS A 801 14.16 -10.13 2.25
C CYS A 801 15.29 -10.26 1.22
N ALA A 802 15.00 -10.01 -0.05
CA ALA A 802 15.97 -10.03 -1.13
C ALA A 802 15.97 -8.73 -1.95
N GLY A 803 17.13 -8.39 -2.51
CA GLY A 803 17.33 -7.23 -3.39
C GLY A 803 18.12 -7.60 -4.63
N ILE A 804 17.65 -7.18 -5.80
CA ILE A 804 18.30 -7.39 -7.10
C ILE A 804 18.54 -6.01 -7.72
N CYS A 805 19.81 -5.65 -7.92
CA CYS A 805 20.22 -4.30 -8.30
C CYS A 805 20.78 -4.23 -9.74
N PRO A 806 20.62 -3.08 -10.42
CA PRO A 806 21.16 -2.84 -11.77
C PRO A 806 22.51 -2.10 -11.71
N PHE A 807 23.28 -2.22 -12.79
CA PHE A 807 24.57 -1.56 -12.98
C PHE A 807 24.53 -0.02 -13.03
N ASN A 808 23.36 0.60 -13.00
CA ASN A 808 23.26 2.01 -13.31
C ASN A 808 23.37 2.91 -12.07
N PHE A 809 23.32 2.35 -10.84
CA PHE A 809 23.69 3.01 -9.58
C PHE A 809 24.07 1.98 -8.48
N PRO A 810 25.31 1.43 -8.49
CA PRO A 810 25.73 0.30 -7.65
C PRO A 810 25.98 0.61 -6.16
N ALA A 811 25.88 1.88 -5.72
CA ALA A 811 25.87 2.23 -4.30
C ALA A 811 24.47 2.70 -3.84
N MET A 812 23.84 3.60 -4.60
CA MET A 812 22.54 4.17 -4.27
C MET A 812 21.45 3.09 -4.11
N ILE A 813 21.32 2.17 -5.07
CA ILE A 813 20.19 1.23 -5.12
C ILE A 813 20.29 0.12 -4.05
N PRO A 814 21.47 -0.48 -3.74
CA PRO A 814 21.61 -1.32 -2.56
C PRO A 814 21.20 -0.61 -1.26
N LEU A 815 21.60 0.67 -1.10
CA LEU A 815 21.25 1.50 0.06
C LEU A 815 19.77 1.92 0.10
N TRP A 816 19.04 1.86 -1.02
CA TRP A 816 17.57 1.97 -1.05
C TRP A 816 16.87 0.74 -0.47
N MET A 817 17.54 -0.43 -0.44
CA MET A 817 16.94 -1.71 -0.09
C MET A 817 17.37 -2.20 1.31
N PHE A 818 18.64 -2.56 1.49
CA PHE A 818 19.06 -3.30 2.69
C PHE A 818 18.98 -2.49 3.99
N PRO A 819 19.36 -1.18 4.06
CA PRO A 819 19.34 -0.42 5.32
C PRO A 819 17.93 -0.30 5.91
N VAL A 820 16.91 -0.11 5.05
CA VAL A 820 15.51 -0.08 5.46
C VAL A 820 15.10 -1.46 5.99
N ALA A 821 15.35 -2.52 5.22
CA ALA A 821 14.96 -3.88 5.58
C ALA A 821 15.60 -4.36 6.90
N VAL A 822 16.93 -4.20 7.06
CA VAL A 822 17.63 -4.67 8.26
C VAL A 822 17.27 -3.84 9.48
N THR A 823 17.10 -2.52 9.36
CA THR A 823 16.72 -1.70 10.52
C THR A 823 15.28 -1.93 10.95
N CYS A 824 14.39 -2.35 10.04
CA CYS A 824 13.08 -2.90 10.39
C CYS A 824 13.15 -4.22 11.20
N GLY A 825 14.27 -4.94 11.15
CA GLY A 825 14.48 -6.23 11.83
C GLY A 825 14.43 -7.46 10.91
N ASN A 826 14.45 -7.27 9.58
CA ASN A 826 14.60 -8.37 8.62
C ASN A 826 16.07 -8.74 8.43
N THR A 827 16.33 -9.88 7.81
CA THR A 827 17.65 -10.21 7.24
C THR A 827 17.59 -10.08 5.71
N PHE A 828 18.75 -10.00 5.05
CA PHE A 828 18.83 -9.58 3.66
C PHE A 828 19.78 -10.45 2.81
N VAL A 829 19.37 -10.72 1.57
CA VAL A 829 20.18 -11.34 0.51
C VAL A 829 20.21 -10.41 -0.71
N LEU A 830 21.38 -9.87 -1.03
CA LEU A 830 21.59 -8.89 -2.10
C LEU A 830 22.27 -9.54 -3.31
N LYS A 831 21.75 -9.28 -4.52
CA LYS A 831 22.37 -9.59 -5.80
C LYS A 831 22.73 -8.29 -6.54
N PRO A 832 23.96 -7.76 -6.40
CA PRO A 832 24.42 -6.61 -7.17
C PRO A 832 24.57 -6.97 -8.65
N SER A 833 24.70 -5.99 -9.55
CA SER A 833 24.90 -6.32 -10.97
C SER A 833 26.27 -6.96 -11.17
N GLU A 834 26.31 -7.98 -12.02
CA GLU A 834 27.51 -8.70 -12.47
C GLU A 834 28.50 -7.86 -13.31
N LYS A 835 28.33 -6.54 -13.35
CA LYS A 835 29.12 -5.58 -14.13
C LYS A 835 29.89 -4.57 -13.28
N ASP A 836 29.46 -4.37 -12.04
CA ASP A 836 29.94 -3.34 -11.12
C ASP A 836 29.61 -3.68 -9.64
N PRO A 837 30.02 -4.85 -9.15
CA PRO A 837 29.68 -5.34 -7.81
C PRO A 837 30.46 -4.63 -6.68
N GLY A 838 31.59 -3.98 -6.98
CA GLY A 838 32.60 -3.61 -5.98
C GLY A 838 32.04 -2.70 -4.89
N ALA A 839 31.30 -1.67 -5.28
CA ALA A 839 30.67 -0.74 -4.35
C ALA A 839 29.68 -1.44 -3.40
N SER A 840 28.99 -2.50 -3.84
CA SER A 840 28.10 -3.29 -2.98
C SER A 840 28.87 -4.17 -1.98
N ILE A 841 30.03 -4.70 -2.36
CA ILE A 841 30.92 -5.43 -1.44
C ILE A 841 31.48 -4.47 -0.39
N MET A 842 32.04 -3.33 -0.81
CA MET A 842 32.57 -2.30 0.09
C MET A 842 31.50 -1.80 1.09
N LEU A 843 30.27 -1.55 0.63
CA LEU A 843 29.16 -1.16 1.51
C LEU A 843 28.80 -2.25 2.55
N ALA A 844 29.05 -3.53 2.24
CA ALA A 844 28.86 -4.62 3.19
C ALA A 844 30.02 -4.73 4.20
N GLU A 845 31.26 -4.48 3.80
CA GLU A 845 32.40 -4.31 4.72
C GLU A 845 32.12 -3.20 5.74
N LEU A 846 31.66 -2.03 5.28
CA LEU A 846 31.28 -0.92 6.15
C LEU A 846 30.06 -1.24 7.04
N ALA A 847 29.13 -2.09 6.58
CA ALA A 847 28.03 -2.57 7.41
C ALA A 847 28.50 -3.54 8.51
N MET A 848 29.46 -4.40 8.20
CA MET A 848 30.10 -5.29 9.19
C MET A 848 30.92 -4.48 10.21
N GLU A 849 31.70 -3.50 9.77
CA GLU A 849 32.42 -2.57 10.67
C GLU A 849 31.46 -1.72 11.53
N ALA A 850 30.28 -1.37 11.01
CA ALA A 850 29.21 -0.72 11.79
C ALA A 850 28.59 -1.62 12.88
N GLY A 851 28.94 -2.91 12.92
CA GLY A 851 28.42 -3.88 13.88
C GLY A 851 27.13 -4.58 13.45
N LEU A 852 26.82 -4.64 12.15
CA LEU A 852 25.71 -5.44 11.64
C LEU A 852 26.00 -6.94 11.86
N PRO A 853 25.13 -7.71 12.55
CA PRO A 853 25.45 -9.09 12.92
C PRO A 853 25.61 -10.04 11.72
N ASN A 854 26.48 -11.04 11.89
CA ASN A 854 26.70 -12.15 10.96
C ASN A 854 25.38 -12.73 10.41
N GLY A 855 25.30 -12.86 9.09
CA GLY A 855 24.12 -13.39 8.39
C GLY A 855 22.94 -12.42 8.26
N VAL A 856 22.96 -11.23 8.88
CA VAL A 856 21.88 -10.23 8.69
C VAL A 856 21.93 -9.59 7.30
N LEU A 857 23.12 -9.45 6.72
CA LEU A 857 23.35 -9.15 5.31
C LEU A 857 24.18 -10.27 4.68
N ASN A 858 23.79 -10.69 3.49
CA ASN A 858 24.51 -11.67 2.66
C ASN A 858 24.50 -11.15 1.20
N ILE A 859 25.56 -11.44 0.44
CA ILE A 859 25.71 -11.06 -0.97
C ILE A 859 25.97 -12.32 -1.79
N VAL A 860 25.22 -12.48 -2.88
CA VAL A 860 25.34 -13.58 -3.84
C VAL A 860 25.38 -13.05 -5.26
N HIS A 861 26.35 -13.49 -6.06
CA HIS A 861 26.55 -13.02 -7.43
C HIS A 861 25.98 -13.98 -8.48
N GLY A 862 25.61 -13.48 -9.67
CA GLY A 862 25.16 -14.33 -10.78
C GLY A 862 24.08 -13.69 -11.64
N THR A 863 23.58 -14.43 -12.63
CA THR A 863 22.63 -13.91 -13.64
C THR A 863 21.20 -14.43 -13.39
N ASN A 864 20.55 -15.01 -14.40
CA ASN A 864 19.12 -15.36 -14.37
C ASN A 864 18.80 -16.46 -13.35
N ASP A 865 19.71 -17.40 -13.11
CA ASP A 865 19.43 -18.55 -12.26
C ASP A 865 19.36 -18.18 -10.78
N ILE A 866 20.24 -17.28 -10.32
CA ILE A 866 20.16 -16.68 -8.97
C ILE A 866 18.92 -15.78 -8.84
N VAL A 867 18.55 -15.04 -9.88
CA VAL A 867 17.28 -14.26 -9.91
C VAL A 867 16.06 -15.18 -9.80
N ASN A 868 16.05 -16.30 -10.51
CA ASN A 868 14.99 -17.31 -10.41
C ASN A 868 14.95 -17.95 -9.02
N ALA A 869 16.11 -18.33 -8.47
CA ALA A 869 16.22 -18.90 -7.13
C ALA A 869 15.69 -17.95 -6.05
N ILE A 870 16.00 -16.64 -6.12
CA ILE A 870 15.42 -15.59 -5.26
C ILE A 870 13.89 -15.53 -5.38
N CYS A 871 13.35 -15.67 -6.59
CA CYS A 871 11.89 -15.67 -6.81
C CYS A 871 11.20 -16.94 -6.29
N ASP A 872 11.88 -18.10 -6.34
CA ASP A 872 11.29 -19.40 -6.03
C ASP A 872 11.40 -19.81 -4.55
N ASP A 873 12.47 -19.41 -3.87
CA ASP A 873 12.79 -19.86 -2.50
C ASP A 873 11.70 -19.54 -1.47
N GLU A 874 11.31 -20.51 -0.64
CA GLU A 874 10.16 -20.37 0.27
C GLU A 874 10.46 -19.56 1.55
N ASP A 875 11.74 -19.39 1.90
CA ASP A 875 12.17 -18.61 3.06
C ASP A 875 12.30 -17.11 2.75
N ILE A 876 12.50 -16.74 1.48
CA ILE A 876 12.49 -15.35 1.01
C ILE A 876 11.05 -14.83 0.99
N ARG A 877 10.81 -13.71 1.68
CA ARG A 877 9.46 -13.18 1.97
C ARG A 877 9.08 -11.97 1.13
N ALA A 878 10.07 -11.21 0.70
CA ALA A 878 9.89 -10.00 -0.10
C ALA A 878 11.07 -9.81 -1.06
N VAL A 879 10.80 -9.38 -2.29
CA VAL A 879 11.81 -9.13 -3.33
C VAL A 879 11.74 -7.66 -3.78
N SER A 880 12.89 -6.99 -3.76
CA SER A 880 13.07 -5.64 -4.28
C SER A 880 13.87 -5.68 -5.58
N PHE A 881 13.37 -5.10 -6.65
CA PHE A 881 14.04 -5.06 -7.96
C PHE A 881 14.09 -3.64 -8.54
N VAL A 882 15.22 -3.27 -9.13
CA VAL A 882 15.31 -2.12 -10.04
C VAL A 882 16.01 -2.57 -11.33
N GLY A 883 15.44 -2.26 -12.49
CA GLY A 883 16.05 -2.61 -13.79
C GLY A 883 15.08 -2.51 -14.97
N SER A 884 15.26 -3.36 -15.99
CA SER A 884 14.44 -3.32 -17.21
C SER A 884 13.06 -3.95 -17.03
N ASN A 885 12.08 -3.55 -17.86
CA ASN A 885 10.71 -4.11 -17.85
C ASN A 885 10.66 -5.62 -18.00
N THR A 886 11.47 -6.19 -18.89
CA THR A 886 11.44 -7.64 -19.17
C THR A 886 11.84 -8.45 -17.93
N ALA A 887 12.89 -8.02 -17.23
CA ALA A 887 13.31 -8.64 -15.97
C ALA A 887 12.32 -8.32 -14.83
N GLY A 888 11.87 -7.06 -14.73
CA GLY A 888 10.97 -6.60 -13.66
C GLY A 888 9.59 -7.26 -13.69
N MET A 889 9.02 -7.50 -14.87
CA MET A 889 7.76 -8.24 -15.03
C MET A 889 7.93 -9.74 -14.82
N HIS A 890 9.06 -10.32 -15.23
CA HIS A 890 9.40 -11.73 -14.94
C HIS A 890 9.51 -11.98 -13.43
N ILE A 891 10.26 -11.13 -12.72
CA ILE A 891 10.41 -11.18 -11.26
C ILE A 891 9.07 -10.93 -10.57
N TYR A 892 8.33 -9.89 -10.98
CA TYR A 892 7.01 -9.59 -10.41
C TYR A 892 6.03 -10.76 -10.57
N GLY A 893 5.91 -11.33 -11.78
CA GLY A 893 5.05 -12.47 -12.04
C GLY A 893 5.46 -13.72 -11.25
N ARG A 894 6.76 -14.08 -11.29
CA ARG A 894 7.27 -15.31 -10.66
C ARG A 894 7.23 -15.26 -9.13
N ALA A 895 7.69 -14.18 -8.52
CA ALA A 895 7.74 -14.06 -7.07
C ALA A 895 6.34 -13.82 -6.45
N SER A 896 5.46 -13.04 -7.11
CA SER A 896 4.09 -12.85 -6.62
C SER A 896 3.26 -14.14 -6.72
N ALA A 897 3.46 -14.95 -7.77
CA ALA A 897 2.85 -16.29 -7.87
C ALA A 897 3.32 -17.28 -6.78
N LYS A 898 4.40 -16.94 -6.05
CA LYS A 898 4.88 -17.66 -4.85
C LYS A 898 4.42 -17.01 -3.53
N GLY A 899 3.51 -16.02 -3.58
CA GLY A 899 3.01 -15.30 -2.41
C GLY A 899 4.05 -14.37 -1.73
N LYS A 900 5.14 -14.03 -2.42
CA LYS A 900 6.13 -13.05 -1.95
C LYS A 900 5.63 -11.64 -2.21
N ARG A 901 5.97 -10.69 -1.32
CA ARG A 901 5.82 -9.26 -1.63
C ARG A 901 6.83 -8.85 -2.70
N VAL A 902 6.45 -7.97 -3.63
CA VAL A 902 7.37 -7.51 -4.68
C VAL A 902 7.22 -6.01 -4.93
N GLN A 903 8.34 -5.28 -4.84
CA GLN A 903 8.47 -3.92 -5.37
C GLN A 903 9.44 -3.95 -6.57
N SER A 904 8.91 -3.71 -7.77
CA SER A 904 9.63 -3.85 -9.04
C SER A 904 9.64 -2.51 -9.78
N ASN A 905 10.72 -1.75 -9.64
CA ASN A 905 10.93 -0.50 -10.35
C ASN A 905 11.55 -0.81 -11.72
N MET A 906 10.93 -0.33 -12.78
CA MET A 906 11.20 -0.76 -14.15
C MET A 906 11.70 0.39 -15.03
N GLY A 907 11.85 0.12 -16.33
CA GLY A 907 12.34 1.08 -17.32
C GLY A 907 11.48 2.34 -17.41
N ALA A 908 12.07 3.38 -17.99
CA ALA A 908 11.50 4.72 -18.01
C ALA A 908 11.68 5.42 -19.35
N LYS A 909 10.84 6.42 -19.59
CA LYS A 909 11.14 7.49 -20.54
C LYS A 909 10.53 8.77 -19.97
N ASN A 910 11.39 9.66 -19.48
CA ASN A 910 10.97 10.87 -18.79
C ASN A 910 10.99 12.05 -19.75
N HIS A 911 10.03 12.95 -19.56
CA HIS A 911 9.78 14.10 -20.43
C HIS A 911 9.83 15.40 -19.65
N ALA A 912 10.46 16.42 -20.23
CA ALA A 912 10.25 17.81 -19.81
C ALA A 912 9.32 18.54 -20.78
N ILE A 913 8.34 19.28 -20.26
CA ILE A 913 7.55 20.25 -21.01
C ILE A 913 8.17 21.63 -20.80
N VAL A 914 8.52 22.32 -21.88
CA VAL A 914 9.01 23.70 -21.85
C VAL A 914 7.92 24.62 -22.36
N MET A 915 7.42 25.50 -21.49
CA MET A 915 6.45 26.52 -21.87
C MET A 915 7.15 27.77 -22.46
N PRO A 916 6.47 28.58 -23.30
CA PRO A 916 7.03 29.83 -23.82
C PRO A 916 7.46 30.84 -22.75
N ASP A 917 6.94 30.74 -21.53
CA ASP A 917 7.27 31.60 -20.40
C ASP A 917 8.40 31.05 -19.50
N ALA A 918 9.02 29.92 -19.87
CA ALA A 918 10.12 29.36 -19.10
C ALA A 918 11.41 30.21 -19.23
N HIS A 919 12.12 30.41 -18.11
CA HIS A 919 13.37 31.18 -18.15
C HIS A 919 14.47 30.41 -18.91
N VAL A 920 14.88 30.96 -20.05
CA VAL A 920 15.67 30.26 -21.09
C VAL A 920 16.93 29.58 -20.55
N ASP A 921 17.88 30.35 -20.01
CA ASP A 921 19.21 29.81 -19.72
C ASP A 921 19.22 28.84 -18.52
N ALA A 922 18.32 29.04 -17.56
CA ALA A 922 18.10 28.12 -16.44
C ALA A 922 17.49 26.79 -16.92
N THR A 923 16.48 26.87 -17.80
CA THR A 923 15.80 25.71 -18.38
C THR A 923 16.74 24.87 -19.24
N LEU A 924 17.53 25.51 -20.10
CA LEU A 924 18.47 24.81 -20.99
C LEU A 924 19.67 24.22 -20.24
N ASN A 925 20.16 24.88 -19.18
CA ASN A 925 21.16 24.28 -18.28
C ASN A 925 20.60 23.03 -17.58
N ALA A 926 19.35 23.08 -17.09
CA ALA A 926 18.68 21.99 -16.40
C ALA A 926 18.42 20.79 -17.33
N ILE A 927 18.01 21.04 -18.57
CA ILE A 927 17.82 20.03 -19.61
C ILE A 927 19.15 19.34 -19.98
N ALA A 928 20.21 20.11 -20.26
CA ALA A 928 21.50 19.54 -20.63
C ALA A 928 22.07 18.62 -19.53
N ALA A 929 22.04 19.08 -18.28
CA ALA A 929 22.52 18.30 -17.13
C ALA A 929 21.73 16.99 -16.90
N ALA A 930 20.44 16.96 -17.27
CA ALA A 930 19.56 15.83 -17.02
C ALA A 930 19.34 14.88 -18.22
N GLY A 931 19.55 15.36 -19.45
CA GLY A 931 19.55 14.51 -20.65
C GLY A 931 20.88 13.78 -20.85
N PHE A 932 22.01 14.42 -20.51
CA PHE A 932 23.34 13.87 -20.78
C PHE A 932 24.07 13.30 -19.57
N GLY A 933 23.84 13.81 -18.34
CA GLY A 933 24.60 13.40 -17.14
C GLY A 933 24.65 11.88 -16.90
N ALA A 934 25.76 11.37 -16.37
CA ALA A 934 26.11 9.94 -16.26
C ALA A 934 25.94 9.17 -17.58
N ALA A 935 26.33 9.77 -18.71
CA ALA A 935 26.14 9.23 -20.06
C ALA A 935 24.67 8.88 -20.38
N GLY A 936 23.71 9.61 -19.79
CA GLY A 936 22.27 9.32 -19.91
C GLY A 936 21.81 8.01 -19.27
N GLN A 937 22.68 7.28 -18.56
CA GLN A 937 22.40 5.99 -17.92
C GLN A 937 21.61 6.14 -16.59
N ARG A 938 20.66 7.07 -16.54
CA ARG A 938 19.85 7.37 -15.35
C ARG A 938 18.39 7.05 -15.67
N CYS A 939 17.73 6.22 -14.86
CA CYS A 939 16.29 5.96 -14.98
C CYS A 939 15.41 7.22 -14.85
N MET A 940 15.96 8.31 -14.31
CA MET A 940 15.35 9.65 -14.21
C MET A 940 15.96 10.68 -15.19
N ALA A 941 16.68 10.24 -16.23
CA ALA A 941 17.18 11.13 -17.28
C ALA A 941 16.03 11.76 -18.08
N LEU A 942 16.14 13.04 -18.40
CA LEU A 942 15.24 13.74 -19.31
C LEU A 942 15.60 13.41 -20.77
N SER A 943 15.32 12.17 -21.17
CA SER A 943 15.54 11.70 -22.55
C SER A 943 14.72 12.43 -23.61
N THR A 944 13.62 13.10 -23.21
CA THR A 944 12.68 13.77 -24.13
C THR A 944 12.32 15.16 -23.62
N VAL A 945 12.19 16.13 -24.53
CA VAL A 945 11.69 17.47 -24.26
C VAL A 945 10.60 17.83 -25.26
N VAL A 946 9.47 18.34 -24.78
CA VAL A 946 8.36 18.86 -25.58
C VAL A 946 8.33 20.37 -25.45
N PHE A 947 8.62 21.10 -26.53
CA PHE A 947 8.60 22.56 -26.58
C PHE A 947 7.21 23.05 -27.02
N VAL A 948 6.46 23.66 -26.10
CA VAL A 948 5.16 24.24 -26.39
C VAL A 948 5.35 25.56 -27.15
N GLY A 949 4.78 25.68 -28.34
CA GLY A 949 5.01 26.81 -29.25
C GLY A 949 6.31 26.73 -30.06
N GLY A 950 7.00 25.58 -30.06
CA GLY A 950 8.10 25.26 -30.97
C GLY A 950 9.52 25.37 -30.42
N LEU A 951 10.43 24.59 -31.01
CA LEU A 951 11.85 24.45 -30.63
C LEU A 951 12.72 25.62 -31.10
N LYS A 952 12.30 26.35 -32.14
CA LYS A 952 13.16 27.27 -32.91
C LYS A 952 13.84 28.39 -32.09
N SER A 953 13.23 28.86 -31.01
CA SER A 953 13.81 29.86 -30.10
C SER A 953 14.82 29.27 -29.09
N TRP A 954 14.87 27.95 -28.96
CA TRP A 954 15.68 27.19 -28.01
C TRP A 954 16.86 26.46 -28.67
N GLU A 955 16.69 26.03 -29.93
CA GLU A 955 17.55 25.12 -30.69
C GLU A 955 19.06 25.45 -30.59
N ASN A 956 19.46 26.67 -30.98
CA ASN A 956 20.86 27.10 -30.97
C ASN A 956 21.48 27.11 -29.56
N LYS A 957 20.76 27.68 -28.58
CA LYS A 957 21.22 27.76 -27.19
C LYS A 957 21.33 26.40 -26.50
N LEU A 958 20.54 25.41 -26.94
CA LEU A 958 20.64 24.03 -26.50
C LEU A 958 21.86 23.32 -27.13
N LEU A 959 22.07 23.54 -28.43
CA LEU A 959 23.23 23.03 -29.18
C LEU A 959 24.57 23.54 -28.63
N GLU A 960 24.67 24.83 -28.31
CA GLU A 960 25.85 25.43 -27.66
C GLU A 960 26.21 24.71 -26.36
N ARG A 961 25.22 24.42 -25.52
CA ARG A 961 25.41 23.74 -24.23
C ARG A 961 25.82 22.28 -24.39
N ALA A 962 25.17 21.55 -25.29
CA ALA A 962 25.50 20.15 -25.54
C ALA A 962 26.91 19.98 -26.13
N LYS A 963 27.33 20.89 -27.02
CA LYS A 963 28.69 20.94 -27.59
C LYS A 963 29.77 21.36 -26.60
N ALA A 964 29.41 21.97 -25.47
CA ALA A 964 30.37 22.39 -24.44
C ALA A 964 30.73 21.26 -23.44
N LEU A 965 30.02 20.13 -23.44
CA LEU A 965 30.26 19.01 -22.53
C LEU A 965 31.50 18.20 -22.96
N LYS A 966 32.43 18.02 -22.02
CA LYS A 966 33.65 17.23 -22.23
C LYS A 966 33.38 15.74 -22.06
N VAL A 967 33.60 14.97 -23.13
CA VAL A 967 33.53 13.49 -23.12
C VAL A 967 34.92 12.94 -22.87
N ASN A 968 35.11 12.20 -21.78
CA ASN A 968 36.38 11.58 -21.42
C ASN A 968 36.17 10.44 -20.39
N ALA A 969 37.21 9.66 -20.05
CA ALA A 969 37.12 8.67 -18.99
C ALA A 969 36.68 9.28 -17.65
N GLY A 970 35.89 8.56 -16.86
CA GLY A 970 35.27 9.09 -15.64
C GLY A 970 36.25 9.48 -14.52
N THR A 971 37.49 9.01 -14.60
CA THR A 971 38.62 9.36 -13.72
C THR A 971 39.18 10.75 -14.00
N GLU A 972 38.95 11.31 -15.20
CA GLU A 972 39.53 12.58 -15.61
C GLU A 972 38.82 13.75 -14.91
N PRO A 973 39.54 14.65 -14.19
CA PRO A 973 38.91 15.69 -13.35
C PRO A 973 37.97 16.64 -14.08
N ASP A 974 38.17 16.79 -15.39
CA ASP A 974 37.48 17.70 -16.29
C ASP A 974 36.34 17.03 -17.09
N ALA A 975 36.05 15.74 -16.86
CA ALA A 975 35.01 15.01 -17.60
C ALA A 975 33.58 15.42 -17.16
N ASP A 976 32.76 15.83 -18.13
CA ASP A 976 31.30 15.97 -17.96
C ASP A 976 30.57 14.66 -18.28
N LEU A 977 31.13 13.84 -19.18
CA LEU A 977 30.49 12.65 -19.75
C LEU A 977 31.46 11.46 -19.83
N GLY A 978 31.17 10.41 -19.07
CA GLY A 978 31.87 9.11 -19.15
C GLY A 978 31.39 8.21 -20.31
N PRO A 979 31.97 7.01 -20.47
CA PRO A 979 31.46 5.97 -21.37
C PRO A 979 30.14 5.36 -20.89
N VAL A 980 29.47 4.60 -21.75
CA VAL A 980 28.35 3.71 -21.37
C VAL A 980 28.87 2.31 -20.99
N ILE A 981 28.12 1.55 -20.20
CA ILE A 981 28.63 0.36 -19.50
C ILE A 981 29.24 -0.74 -20.40
N SER A 982 28.79 -0.88 -21.66
CA SER A 982 29.30 -1.96 -22.53
C SER A 982 29.18 -1.66 -24.02
N LYS A 983 29.91 -2.43 -24.85
CA LYS A 983 29.85 -2.38 -26.31
C LYS A 983 28.43 -2.59 -26.85
N GLN A 984 27.65 -3.47 -26.21
CA GLN A 984 26.25 -3.72 -26.57
C GLN A 984 25.34 -2.53 -26.21
N ALA A 985 25.66 -1.76 -25.16
CA ALA A 985 24.97 -0.51 -24.87
C ALA A 985 25.31 0.57 -25.92
N LYS A 986 26.60 0.74 -26.26
CA LYS A 986 27.08 1.64 -27.33
C LYS A 986 26.36 1.36 -28.66
N GLU A 987 26.34 0.10 -29.08
CA GLU A 987 25.65 -0.34 -30.31
C GLU A 987 24.13 -0.11 -30.26
N ARG A 988 23.47 -0.45 -29.14
CA ARG A 988 22.03 -0.20 -28.98
C ARG A 988 21.67 1.28 -29.10
N ILE A 989 22.49 2.16 -28.52
CA ILE A 989 22.31 3.62 -28.61
C ILE A 989 22.54 4.09 -30.06
N TYR A 990 23.60 3.63 -30.71
CA TYR A 990 23.89 3.93 -32.12
C TYR A 990 22.69 3.58 -33.02
N ARG A 991 22.16 2.36 -32.87
CA ARG A 991 21.01 1.85 -33.63
C ARG A 991 19.74 2.69 -33.42
N LEU A 992 19.42 3.06 -32.17
CA LEU A 992 18.24 3.87 -31.85
C LEU A 992 18.37 5.33 -32.32
N VAL A 993 19.57 5.89 -32.36
CA VAL A 993 19.81 7.20 -33.00
C VAL A 993 19.62 7.08 -34.52
N GLN A 994 20.18 6.05 -35.14
CA GLN A 994 20.08 5.80 -36.58
C GLN A 994 18.62 5.59 -37.04
N SER A 995 17.83 4.77 -36.35
CA SER A 995 16.42 4.55 -36.71
C SER A 995 15.54 5.80 -36.50
N GLY A 996 15.94 6.72 -35.61
CA GLY A 996 15.37 8.06 -35.53
C GLY A 996 15.59 8.88 -36.81
N VAL A 997 16.83 8.93 -37.31
CA VAL A 997 17.18 9.64 -38.56
C VAL A 997 16.45 9.03 -39.76
N GLU A 998 16.42 7.69 -39.87
CA GLU A 998 15.70 6.96 -40.92
C GLU A 998 14.17 7.19 -40.85
N SER A 999 13.62 7.42 -39.65
CA SER A 999 12.22 7.82 -39.44
C SER A 999 11.93 9.30 -39.78
N GLY A 1000 12.95 10.05 -40.21
CA GLY A 1000 12.85 11.46 -40.58
C GLY A 1000 13.07 12.46 -39.44
N ALA A 1001 13.65 12.06 -38.30
CA ALA A 1001 14.09 13.01 -37.28
C ALA A 1001 15.36 13.76 -37.74
N ARG A 1002 15.43 15.06 -37.45
CA ARG A 1002 16.54 15.92 -37.85
C ARG A 1002 17.66 15.86 -36.80
N LEU A 1003 18.81 15.33 -37.19
CA LEU A 1003 20.01 15.20 -36.36
C LEU A 1003 20.71 16.54 -36.20
N LEU A 1004 20.54 17.18 -35.04
CA LEU A 1004 21.12 18.50 -34.73
C LEU A 1004 22.55 18.39 -34.18
N LEU A 1005 22.83 17.31 -33.48
CA LEU A 1005 24.15 16.97 -32.95
C LEU A 1005 24.31 15.45 -32.97
N ASP A 1006 25.41 14.96 -33.53
CA ASP A 1006 25.74 13.54 -33.60
C ASP A 1006 26.95 13.23 -32.71
N GLY A 1007 26.74 12.42 -31.66
CA GLY A 1007 27.80 11.94 -30.78
C GLY A 1007 28.22 10.49 -31.02
N ARG A 1008 27.67 9.80 -32.04
CA ARG A 1008 27.84 8.35 -32.22
C ARG A 1008 29.28 7.90 -32.46
N ASN A 1009 30.00 8.67 -33.27
CA ASN A 1009 31.35 8.36 -33.76
C ASN A 1009 32.41 9.23 -33.05
N ILE A 1010 32.26 9.44 -31.74
CA ILE A 1010 33.26 10.17 -30.96
C ILE A 1010 34.46 9.27 -30.63
N GLU A 1011 35.65 9.80 -30.89
CA GLU A 1011 36.93 9.24 -30.47
C GLU A 1011 37.44 10.04 -29.26
N VAL A 1012 37.92 9.34 -28.22
CA VAL A 1012 38.45 9.94 -27.00
C VAL A 1012 39.94 9.57 -26.91
N PRO A 1013 40.86 10.54 -27.04
CA PRO A 1013 42.30 10.26 -27.04
C PRO A 1013 42.78 9.54 -25.77
N GLY A 1014 43.55 8.46 -25.94
CA GLY A 1014 44.01 7.58 -24.86
C GLY A 1014 42.98 6.55 -24.38
N TYR A 1015 41.75 6.59 -24.91
CA TYR A 1015 40.66 5.68 -24.57
C TYR A 1015 39.89 5.23 -25.83
N GLU A 1016 40.61 5.03 -26.95
CA GLU A 1016 40.05 4.75 -28.29
C GLU A 1016 39.21 3.46 -28.36
N HIS A 1017 39.46 2.50 -27.47
CA HIS A 1017 38.69 1.26 -27.36
C HIS A 1017 37.42 1.39 -26.49
N GLY A 1018 37.22 2.54 -25.84
CA GLY A 1018 36.18 2.78 -24.86
C GLY A 1018 34.76 2.89 -25.41
N ASN A 1019 33.80 2.66 -24.52
CA ASN A 1019 32.37 2.62 -24.83
C ASN A 1019 31.73 4.02 -24.87
N PHE A 1020 32.39 5.00 -25.49
CA PHE A 1020 31.90 6.37 -25.57
C PHE A 1020 30.80 6.57 -26.63
N ILE A 1021 29.81 7.37 -26.26
CA ILE A 1021 28.86 8.06 -27.13
C ILE A 1021 28.80 9.51 -26.62
N GLY A 1022 28.94 10.49 -27.51
CA GLY A 1022 28.85 11.92 -27.16
C GLY A 1022 27.41 12.43 -27.07
N PRO A 1023 27.20 13.67 -26.57
CA PRO A 1023 25.89 14.29 -26.52
C PRO A 1023 25.25 14.31 -27.91
N THR A 1024 24.06 13.71 -28.05
CA THR A 1024 23.35 13.58 -29.33
C THR A 1024 21.98 14.23 -29.23
N ILE A 1025 21.56 14.97 -30.25
CA ILE A 1025 20.25 15.65 -30.28
C ILE A 1025 19.51 15.32 -31.57
N LEU A 1026 18.31 14.77 -31.43
CA LEU A 1026 17.35 14.57 -32.51
C LEU A 1026 16.18 15.55 -32.32
N SER A 1027 15.84 16.32 -33.34
CA SER A 1027 14.63 17.16 -33.39
C SER A 1027 13.61 16.60 -34.39
N ASP A 1028 12.42 17.19 -34.43
CA ASP A 1028 11.31 16.76 -35.30
C ASP A 1028 10.86 15.30 -35.01
N VAL A 1029 11.11 14.85 -33.77
CA VAL A 1029 10.80 13.49 -33.29
C VAL A 1029 9.29 13.34 -33.10
N ARG A 1030 8.74 12.23 -33.60
CA ARG A 1030 7.32 11.91 -33.53
C ARG A 1030 7.08 10.72 -32.59
N ALA A 1031 5.90 10.68 -31.96
CA ALA A 1031 5.56 9.70 -30.93
C ALA A 1031 5.46 8.23 -31.42
N ASN A 1032 5.62 7.99 -32.72
CA ASN A 1032 5.58 6.69 -33.40
C ASN A 1032 6.95 6.28 -34.02
N MET A 1033 8.04 6.94 -33.63
CA MET A 1033 9.40 6.56 -34.02
C MET A 1033 9.98 5.58 -32.99
N GLU A 1034 10.75 4.58 -33.41
CA GLU A 1034 11.38 3.61 -32.49
C GLU A 1034 12.22 4.31 -31.40
N CYS A 1035 12.98 5.35 -31.78
CA CYS A 1035 13.77 6.16 -30.85
C CYS A 1035 12.93 6.83 -29.75
N TYR A 1036 11.64 7.09 -30.00
CA TYR A 1036 10.68 7.57 -29.01
C TYR A 1036 10.02 6.41 -28.23
N GLU A 1037 9.63 5.33 -28.91
CA GLU A 1037 8.92 4.22 -28.25
C GLU A 1037 9.80 3.42 -27.28
N GLU A 1038 11.11 3.38 -27.51
CA GLU A 1038 12.08 2.67 -26.67
C GLU A 1038 12.93 3.58 -25.75
N GLU A 1039 13.31 3.06 -24.58
CA GLU A 1039 14.21 3.73 -23.63
C GLU A 1039 15.64 3.71 -24.17
N ILE A 1040 16.20 4.84 -24.63
CA ILE A 1040 17.54 4.85 -25.27
C ILE A 1040 18.65 4.51 -24.27
N PHE A 1041 18.55 5.00 -23.03
CA PHE A 1041 19.52 4.76 -21.94
C PHE A 1041 20.98 5.12 -22.31
N GLY A 1042 21.12 6.27 -22.97
CA GLY A 1042 22.38 6.87 -23.43
C GLY A 1042 22.26 8.39 -23.51
N PRO A 1043 23.32 9.14 -23.85
CA PRO A 1043 23.34 10.59 -23.81
C PRO A 1043 22.69 11.20 -25.07
N VAL A 1044 21.41 10.88 -25.27
CA VAL A 1044 20.61 11.25 -26.44
C VAL A 1044 19.36 12.00 -25.99
N LEU A 1045 19.18 13.21 -26.52
CA LEU A 1045 18.05 14.08 -26.23
C LEU A 1045 17.10 14.14 -27.43
N LEU A 1046 15.83 13.82 -27.20
CA LEU A 1046 14.77 13.88 -28.19
C LEU A 1046 13.97 15.17 -28.03
N CYS A 1047 13.94 16.02 -29.05
CA CYS A 1047 13.16 17.25 -29.08
C CYS A 1047 11.90 17.07 -29.92
N MET A 1048 10.75 17.34 -29.29
CA MET A 1048 9.41 17.32 -29.86
C MET A 1048 8.77 18.70 -29.71
N GLU A 1049 7.71 18.98 -30.46
CA GLU A 1049 6.92 20.21 -30.35
C GLU A 1049 5.46 19.89 -30.00
N ALA A 1050 4.73 20.90 -29.51
CA ALA A 1050 3.28 20.86 -29.29
C ALA A 1050 2.69 22.27 -29.40
N ASP A 1051 1.45 22.40 -29.87
CA ASP A 1051 0.74 23.69 -29.96
C ASP A 1051 0.24 24.17 -28.58
N SER A 1052 0.13 23.26 -27.61
CA SER A 1052 -0.49 23.54 -26.31
C SER A 1052 0.07 22.68 -25.17
N LEU A 1053 -0.14 23.14 -23.92
CA LEU A 1053 0.17 22.36 -22.72
C LEU A 1053 -0.72 21.10 -22.64
N GLU A 1054 -1.97 21.21 -23.09
CA GLU A 1054 -2.92 20.11 -23.22
C GLU A 1054 -2.37 19.02 -24.14
N GLU A 1055 -1.85 19.38 -25.31
CA GLU A 1055 -1.23 18.43 -26.23
C GLU A 1055 0.06 17.85 -25.65
N ALA A 1056 0.93 18.67 -25.06
CA ALA A 1056 2.17 18.20 -24.44
C ALA A 1056 1.90 17.19 -23.31
N ILE A 1057 0.92 17.46 -22.43
CA ILE A 1057 0.47 16.50 -21.40
C ILE A 1057 -0.08 15.22 -22.04
N ASN A 1058 -0.83 15.32 -23.14
CA ASN A 1058 -1.32 14.14 -23.88
C ASN A 1058 -0.19 13.33 -24.55
N ILE A 1059 0.89 13.95 -25.02
CA ILE A 1059 2.07 13.25 -25.57
C ILE A 1059 2.76 12.43 -24.47
N VAL A 1060 2.98 13.01 -23.30
CA VAL A 1060 3.58 12.31 -22.15
C VAL A 1060 2.65 11.22 -21.62
N ASN A 1061 1.35 11.51 -21.43
CA ASN A 1061 0.39 10.53 -20.91
C ASN A 1061 0.12 9.36 -21.87
N LYS A 1062 0.29 9.53 -23.19
CA LYS A 1062 0.24 8.42 -24.16
C LYS A 1062 1.43 7.47 -24.06
N ASN A 1063 2.52 7.85 -23.40
CA ASN A 1063 3.67 6.96 -23.23
C ASN A 1063 3.34 5.79 -22.27
N LYS A 1064 3.94 4.61 -22.54
CA LYS A 1064 3.79 3.39 -21.74
C LYS A 1064 4.43 3.51 -20.34
N TYR A 1065 5.48 4.33 -20.23
CA TYR A 1065 6.22 4.59 -19.00
C TYR A 1065 5.57 5.69 -18.14
N GLY A 1066 5.86 5.67 -16.84
CA GLY A 1066 5.25 6.58 -15.86
C GLY A 1066 6.16 6.93 -14.69
N ASN A 1067 7.48 6.84 -14.86
CA ASN A 1067 8.46 7.13 -13.82
C ASN A 1067 8.42 8.61 -13.39
N GLY A 1068 8.96 9.53 -14.20
CA GLY A 1068 8.94 10.96 -13.92
C GLY A 1068 8.64 11.86 -15.13
N ALA A 1069 8.14 13.06 -14.86
CA ALA A 1069 8.00 14.13 -15.84
C ALA A 1069 8.17 15.50 -15.18
N SER A 1070 8.63 16.50 -15.93
CA SER A 1070 8.84 17.87 -15.45
C SER A 1070 8.18 18.92 -16.33
N ILE A 1071 7.88 20.09 -15.76
CA ILE A 1071 7.51 21.30 -16.50
C ILE A 1071 8.44 22.46 -16.12
N PHE A 1072 8.80 23.27 -17.12
CA PHE A 1072 9.46 24.57 -16.93
C PHE A 1072 8.48 25.68 -17.32
N THR A 1073 8.20 26.60 -16.39
CA THR A 1073 7.21 27.69 -16.54
C THR A 1073 7.28 28.65 -15.33
N THR A 1074 6.94 29.93 -15.53
CA THR A 1074 6.65 30.88 -14.44
C THR A 1074 5.16 30.87 -14.05
N SER A 1075 4.29 30.33 -14.91
CA SER A 1075 2.85 30.27 -14.68
C SER A 1075 2.48 29.19 -13.67
N GLY A 1076 2.12 29.62 -12.45
CA GLY A 1076 1.51 28.76 -11.44
C GLY A 1076 0.21 28.08 -11.89
N VAL A 1077 -0.47 28.61 -12.92
CA VAL A 1077 -1.63 27.96 -13.54
C VAL A 1077 -1.21 26.79 -14.42
N ALA A 1078 -0.15 26.95 -15.23
CA ALA A 1078 0.42 25.88 -16.04
C ALA A 1078 0.99 24.76 -15.16
N ALA A 1079 1.77 25.11 -14.13
CA ALA A 1079 2.30 24.15 -13.16
C ALA A 1079 1.20 23.39 -12.41
N ARG A 1080 0.15 24.09 -11.92
CA ARG A 1080 -1.00 23.45 -11.28
C ARG A 1080 -1.77 22.53 -12.22
N LYS A 1081 -1.88 22.89 -13.51
CA LYS A 1081 -2.51 22.01 -14.50
C LYS A 1081 -1.67 20.76 -14.73
N PHE A 1082 -0.37 20.93 -14.98
CA PHE A 1082 0.59 19.85 -15.19
C PHE A 1082 0.57 18.83 -14.05
N GLN A 1083 0.81 19.24 -12.80
CA GLN A 1083 0.85 18.31 -11.66
C GLN A 1083 -0.46 17.50 -11.48
N THR A 1084 -1.60 18.07 -11.87
CA THR A 1084 -2.94 17.48 -11.70
C THR A 1084 -3.33 16.55 -12.84
N GLU A 1085 -2.84 16.80 -14.06
CA GLU A 1085 -3.27 16.09 -15.27
C GLU A 1085 -2.18 15.19 -15.88
N ILE A 1086 -0.92 15.32 -15.44
CA ILE A 1086 0.15 14.36 -15.75
C ILE A 1086 -0.04 13.06 -14.94
N GLU A 1087 0.29 11.91 -15.52
CA GLU A 1087 0.09 10.59 -14.90
C GLU A 1087 1.37 9.96 -14.33
N ALA A 1088 2.52 10.65 -14.41
CA ALA A 1088 3.80 10.18 -13.88
C ALA A 1088 3.84 10.17 -12.33
N GLY A 1089 4.61 9.25 -11.76
CA GLY A 1089 4.79 9.09 -10.30
C GLY A 1089 5.65 10.16 -9.65
N GLN A 1090 6.64 10.69 -10.37
CA GLN A 1090 7.42 11.87 -10.00
C GLN A 1090 7.07 13.08 -10.88
N VAL A 1091 6.94 14.25 -10.26
CA VAL A 1091 6.58 15.51 -10.93
C VAL A 1091 7.55 16.62 -10.56
N GLY A 1092 8.25 17.17 -11.56
CA GLY A 1092 9.12 18.33 -11.39
C GLY A 1092 8.45 19.63 -11.84
N ILE A 1093 8.56 20.70 -11.05
CA ILE A 1093 8.16 22.06 -11.45
C ILE A 1093 9.40 22.96 -11.35
N ASN A 1094 9.92 23.37 -12.50
CA ASN A 1094 11.25 23.99 -12.70
C ASN A 1094 12.43 23.17 -12.14
N VAL A 1095 12.23 21.86 -11.93
CA VAL A 1095 13.23 20.89 -11.45
C VAL A 1095 13.37 19.79 -12.50
N PRO A 1096 14.57 19.54 -13.06
CA PRO A 1096 14.73 18.60 -14.18
C PRO A 1096 14.66 17.13 -13.76
N ILE A 1097 15.17 16.79 -12.57
CA ILE A 1097 15.22 15.43 -12.03
C ILE A 1097 14.47 15.44 -10.69
N PRO A 1098 13.15 15.18 -10.68
CA PRO A 1098 12.34 15.14 -9.46
C PRO A 1098 12.56 13.80 -8.72
N VAL A 1099 13.78 13.51 -8.27
CA VAL A 1099 14.04 12.41 -7.33
C VAL A 1099 13.80 12.93 -5.91
N PRO A 1100 12.84 12.36 -5.16
CA PRO A 1100 12.45 12.90 -3.87
C PRO A 1100 13.47 12.54 -2.77
N LEU A 1101 13.49 13.31 -1.68
CA LEU A 1101 14.34 12.99 -0.53
C LEU A 1101 13.79 11.76 0.25
N PRO A 1102 14.65 10.94 0.89
CA PRO A 1102 14.26 9.60 1.37
C PRO A 1102 13.19 9.47 2.46
N PHE A 1103 12.66 10.57 2.99
CA PHE A 1103 11.46 10.56 3.84
C PHE A 1103 10.15 10.47 3.03
N PHE A 1104 10.16 10.94 1.78
CA PHE A 1104 9.23 10.51 0.74
C PHE A 1104 9.75 9.22 0.09
N SER A 1105 8.93 8.53 -0.71
CA SER A 1105 9.31 7.26 -1.38
C SER A 1105 9.60 7.45 -2.87
N PHE A 1106 10.39 6.57 -3.49
CA PHE A 1106 10.56 6.55 -4.95
C PHE A 1106 9.29 6.02 -5.63
N THR A 1107 8.38 6.94 -5.98
CA THR A 1107 7.10 6.66 -6.64
C THR A 1107 7.22 6.60 -8.15
N GLY A 1108 6.78 5.49 -8.76
CA GLY A 1108 6.60 5.33 -10.21
C GLY A 1108 5.16 4.93 -10.56
N SER A 1109 4.78 5.04 -11.84
CA SER A 1109 3.46 4.61 -12.34
C SER A 1109 3.54 3.90 -13.70
N LYS A 1110 2.40 3.38 -14.18
CA LYS A 1110 2.26 2.66 -15.45
C LYS A 1110 3.28 1.51 -15.57
N ALA A 1111 3.87 1.30 -16.75
CA ALA A 1111 4.88 0.26 -16.96
C ALA A 1111 6.23 0.54 -16.26
N SER A 1112 6.40 1.62 -15.50
CA SER A 1112 7.63 1.90 -14.75
C SER A 1112 7.61 1.35 -13.32
N PHE A 1113 6.49 0.83 -12.81
CA PHE A 1113 6.44 0.20 -11.49
C PHE A 1113 5.41 -0.93 -11.40
N ALA A 1114 5.75 -2.02 -10.73
CA ALA A 1114 4.83 -3.11 -10.36
C ALA A 1114 5.03 -3.50 -8.89
N GLY A 1115 3.93 -3.59 -8.15
CA GLY A 1115 3.91 -3.71 -6.69
C GLY A 1115 2.92 -2.72 -6.07
N ASP A 1116 2.72 -2.82 -4.75
CA ASP A 1116 1.81 -1.93 -4.02
C ASP A 1116 2.55 -0.86 -3.19
N LEU A 1117 3.77 -1.15 -2.77
CA LEU A 1117 4.56 -0.30 -1.87
C LEU A 1117 5.89 0.08 -2.52
N ASN A 1118 6.21 1.37 -2.42
CA ASN A 1118 7.33 1.99 -3.13
C ASN A 1118 8.61 2.01 -2.27
N PHE A 1119 9.75 2.16 -2.93
CA PHE A 1119 11.07 2.13 -2.29
C PHE A 1119 11.25 3.26 -1.27
N TYR A 1120 11.89 2.91 -0.14
CA TYR A 1120 12.23 3.78 1.00
C TYR A 1120 11.09 4.69 1.50
N GLY A 1121 11.38 5.63 2.41
CA GLY A 1121 10.36 6.39 3.12
C GLY A 1121 9.38 5.50 3.89
N LYS A 1122 8.18 6.03 4.18
CA LYS A 1122 7.13 5.29 4.87
C LYS A 1122 6.61 4.08 4.08
N ALA A 1123 6.64 4.11 2.75
CA ALA A 1123 6.23 2.96 1.93
C ALA A 1123 7.24 1.81 2.03
N GLY A 1124 8.55 2.08 2.04
CA GLY A 1124 9.58 1.06 2.24
C GLY A 1124 9.53 0.41 3.62
N VAL A 1125 9.19 1.18 4.67
CA VAL A 1125 8.94 0.64 6.03
C VAL A 1125 7.69 -0.25 6.04
N ASN A 1126 6.62 0.14 5.34
CA ASN A 1126 5.44 -0.73 5.15
C ASN A 1126 5.78 -1.97 4.32
N PHE A 1127 6.64 -1.88 3.31
CA PHE A 1127 7.06 -3.04 2.51
C PHE A 1127 7.82 -4.06 3.36
N CYS A 1128 8.75 -3.56 4.19
CA CYS A 1128 9.60 -4.36 5.07
C CYS A 1128 8.93 -4.79 6.40
N THR A 1129 7.65 -4.48 6.63
CA THR A 1129 6.92 -4.89 7.85
C THR A 1129 5.49 -5.37 7.56
N GLN A 1130 4.99 -6.29 8.37
CA GLN A 1130 3.57 -6.65 8.42
C GLN A 1130 2.91 -6.02 9.65
N ILE A 1131 1.62 -5.74 9.54
CA ILE A 1131 0.80 -5.33 10.68
C ILE A 1131 0.27 -6.61 11.34
N LYS A 1132 0.55 -6.79 12.63
CA LYS A 1132 -0.12 -7.77 13.50
C LYS A 1132 -1.10 -7.01 14.40
N THR A 1133 -2.37 -7.41 14.41
CA THR A 1133 -3.41 -6.77 15.23
C THR A 1133 -3.64 -7.61 16.49
N VAL A 1134 -3.63 -6.97 17.67
CA VAL A 1134 -3.75 -7.64 18.97
C VAL A 1134 -4.93 -7.04 19.72
N THR A 1135 -5.88 -7.89 20.11
CA THR A 1135 -7.04 -7.50 20.91
C THR A 1135 -6.99 -8.24 22.24
N GLN A 1136 -7.16 -7.53 23.35
CA GLN A 1136 -7.02 -8.09 24.71
C GLN A 1136 -8.18 -7.71 25.61
N GLN A 1137 -8.53 -8.60 26.55
CA GLN A 1137 -9.47 -8.33 27.63
C GLN A 1137 -8.98 -8.91 28.95
N TRP A 1138 -8.67 -8.05 29.92
CA TRP A 1138 -8.33 -8.48 31.28
C TRP A 1138 -9.53 -8.19 32.19
N LYS A 1139 -10.04 -9.22 32.87
CA LYS A 1139 -11.22 -9.14 33.74
C LYS A 1139 -10.83 -9.33 35.20
N ASP A 1140 -11.46 -8.56 36.08
CA ASP A 1140 -11.57 -8.91 37.49
C ASP A 1140 -12.39 -10.22 37.66
N LEU A 1141 -12.16 -10.92 38.77
CA LEU A 1141 -12.77 -12.23 39.03
C LEU A 1141 -14.32 -12.16 39.15
N PRO A 1142 -15.04 -13.24 38.82
CA PRO A 1142 -16.09 -13.13 37.81
C PRO A 1142 -17.45 -12.64 38.32
N GLY A 1143 -18.09 -11.79 37.51
CA GLY A 1143 -19.52 -11.46 37.59
C GLY A 1143 -20.20 -11.50 36.22
N GLY A 1144 -21.11 -12.46 36.02
CA GLY A 1144 -21.94 -12.61 34.81
C GLY A 1144 -21.93 -14.01 34.21
N THR A 1145 -23.10 -14.64 34.11
CA THR A 1145 -23.26 -16.07 33.73
C THR A 1145 -23.80 -16.31 32.31
N GLY A 1146 -24.20 -15.26 31.59
CA GLY A 1146 -24.83 -15.35 30.27
C GLY A 1146 -23.86 -15.65 29.12
N VAL A 1147 -24.31 -16.47 28.17
CA VAL A 1147 -23.68 -16.66 26.86
C VAL A 1147 -24.21 -15.59 25.90
N ASN A 1148 -23.36 -15.01 25.05
CA ASN A 1148 -23.79 -14.16 23.94
C ASN A 1148 -23.08 -14.58 22.65
N LEU A 1149 -23.85 -15.03 21.65
CA LEU A 1149 -23.33 -15.56 20.39
C LEU A 1149 -23.13 -14.51 19.29
N ALA A 1150 -23.51 -13.24 19.53
CA ALA A 1150 -23.30 -12.16 18.56
C ALA A 1150 -21.87 -11.60 18.63
N MET A 1151 -21.40 -11.02 17.52
CA MET A 1151 -20.11 -10.33 17.49
C MET A 1151 -20.10 -9.11 18.43
N PRO A 1152 -18.94 -8.73 18.99
CA PRO A 1152 -18.77 -7.43 19.65
C PRO A 1152 -19.03 -6.28 18.66
N THR A 1153 -19.94 -5.38 19.02
CA THR A 1153 -20.25 -4.15 18.30
C THR A 1153 -19.88 -2.92 19.12
N SER A 1154 -19.66 -1.78 18.48
CA SER A 1154 -19.46 -0.49 19.17
C SER A 1154 -20.76 0.06 19.79
N GLN A 1155 -21.91 -0.33 19.24
CA GLN A 1155 -23.25 0.08 19.67
C GLN A 1155 -23.94 -1.06 20.43
N LYS A 1156 -24.80 -0.69 21.40
CA LYS A 1156 -25.59 -1.57 22.28
C LYS A 1156 -27.02 -1.74 21.79
#